data_AF-A0A7K4H4S6-F1
#
_entry.id   AF-A0A7K4H4S6-F1
#
_cell.length_a   1.000
_cell.length_b   1.000
_cell.length_c   1.000
_cell.angle_alpha   90.00
_cell.angle_beta   90.00
_cell.angle_gamma   90.00
#
_symmetry.space_group_name_H-M   'P 1'
#
loop_
_entity.id
_entity.type
_entity.pdbx_description
1 polymer ?
#
loop_
_entity_poly.entity_id
_entity_poly.type
_entity_poly.pdbx_seq_one_letter_code
_entity_poly.pdbx_strand_id
1 'polypeptide(L)'
;MRNIKKMGYLLLLILISAAVFQVLNFKNHENSTAAFDEGKIHTSALVTDSRQWIIDGDFSSSDNWILSKSTLGDSDDVDAIISEGTANFTVNGESRRYSFEGVPNSTWTAFNNSEWGVGMDEGTERGISDIYGCWVSYNWSEQLDELGNTPSVHWKRNITLPVDMSDYKITSAFLNVTFNATVQVDPLQGGIDVIDDSPSQIQSGDYARFYVLISDIKNVYQPFQIANNRTKYLGWDDGSVSTIYTTSLKNIDENLLINYLELILGVNSTTFTMTLGIDLYCEDNTGTDVDNWEKLRINFLNLSFSYERKINQLTTVSLNQNGAKPSDISSDTVVVDEAILNFKYMINDTWSNLSSNSEIQVLINGFKHTESINLLDDAKTYVQDAKSNGFDVTYLIQEEQNINLSIQVYIADDFQLNRTIMISIDNVSLNVSYTILFEDYHTNLHLFLNGENKTLTPSIELPLDKNLTITVNYLDQTGTHISGADIQLTGVGIIEDLKEYANNYSITINATQKLSMGVNYLEIAAKKTNYETKIFNPTINIRKIIGEIKTISGDSTLDINVGENLQLEIVLNDTDNNKLITDAIVTYTWDLDSIPRVLTENNGIYAGEIENPPEGHYSILISVFAGNDYEFEDLTLTLNVETETLGAQPNLGWLIYVLTGAIIGLVVIFTLYQTHFKFPPMVRKIRKLKKLIRKDKTSKSVLVKKRDDYINRINQDQINNITTESIHPKKDLMIEKMSLDKDEN
;
A
#
# COMPACT_ATOMS: atom_id res chain seq x y z
N MET A 1 -3.83 -55.82 -53.04
CA MET A 1 -3.94 -55.33 -51.65
C MET A 1 -2.60 -55.00 -50.94
N ARG A 2 -1.42 -55.24 -51.54
CA ARG A 2 -0.12 -54.95 -50.91
C ARG A 2 0.42 -53.52 -51.14
N ASN A 3 -0.11 -52.79 -52.12
CA ASN A 3 0.34 -51.42 -52.47
C ASN A 3 -0.45 -50.30 -51.77
N ILE A 4 -1.70 -50.53 -51.37
CA ILE A 4 -2.50 -49.52 -50.64
C ILE A 4 -1.99 -49.33 -49.21
N LYS A 5 -1.46 -50.39 -48.58
CA LYS A 5 -0.83 -50.28 -47.26
C LYS A 5 0.50 -49.51 -47.31
N LYS A 6 1.28 -49.64 -48.39
CA LYS A 6 2.55 -48.89 -48.56
C LYS A 6 2.32 -47.39 -48.83
N MET A 7 1.25 -47.03 -49.54
CA MET A 7 0.88 -45.62 -49.76
C MET A 7 0.40 -44.94 -48.47
N GLY A 8 -0.32 -45.67 -47.61
CA GLY A 8 -0.75 -45.19 -46.30
C GLY A 8 0.42 -44.92 -45.34
N TYR A 9 1.44 -45.79 -45.33
CA TYR A 9 2.65 -45.56 -44.52
C TYR A 9 3.49 -44.38 -45.03
N LEU A 10 3.53 -44.14 -46.34
CA LEU A 10 4.25 -43.00 -46.91
C LEU A 10 3.57 -41.65 -46.57
N LEU A 11 2.23 -41.59 -46.65
CA LEU A 11 1.45 -40.41 -46.25
C LEU A 11 1.54 -40.14 -44.75
N LEU A 12 1.57 -41.19 -43.91
CA LEU A 12 1.77 -41.06 -42.46
C LEU A 12 3.20 -40.56 -42.13
N LEU A 13 4.23 -41.01 -42.87
CA LEU A 13 5.61 -40.53 -42.71
C LEU A 13 5.79 -39.07 -43.16
N ILE A 14 5.05 -38.63 -44.19
CA ILE A 14 5.05 -37.23 -44.64
C ILE A 14 4.33 -36.34 -43.61
N LEU A 15 3.24 -36.82 -43.00
CA LEU A 15 2.54 -36.10 -41.93
C LEU A 15 3.34 -36.04 -40.61
N ILE A 16 4.06 -37.11 -40.25
CA ILE A 16 4.93 -37.12 -39.06
C ILE A 16 6.19 -36.28 -39.29
N SER A 17 6.76 -36.26 -40.50
CA SER A 17 7.89 -35.37 -40.80
C SER A 17 7.49 -33.88 -40.85
N ALA A 18 6.28 -33.55 -41.31
CA ALA A 18 5.75 -32.18 -41.22
C ALA A 18 5.50 -31.73 -39.76
N ALA A 19 5.04 -32.64 -38.88
CA ALA A 19 4.86 -32.35 -37.46
C ALA A 19 6.19 -32.24 -36.70
N VAL A 20 7.20 -33.07 -37.03
CA VAL A 20 8.54 -33.01 -36.42
C VAL A 20 9.32 -31.78 -36.91
N PHE A 21 9.07 -31.26 -38.12
CA PHE A 21 9.65 -30.00 -38.59
C PHE A 21 9.08 -28.78 -37.84
N GLN A 22 7.82 -28.83 -37.38
CA GLN A 22 7.26 -27.78 -36.51
C GLN A 22 7.73 -27.87 -35.05
N VAL A 23 8.08 -29.06 -34.56
CA VAL A 23 8.61 -29.25 -33.19
C VAL A 23 10.13 -28.99 -33.12
N LEU A 24 10.89 -29.23 -34.20
CA LEU A 24 12.33 -28.93 -34.25
C LEU A 24 12.63 -27.46 -34.59
N ASN A 25 11.69 -26.71 -35.18
CA ASN A 25 11.80 -25.25 -35.28
C ASN A 25 11.42 -24.51 -33.98
N PHE A 26 10.99 -25.21 -32.93
CA PHE A 26 10.69 -24.61 -31.62
C PHE A 26 11.82 -24.78 -30.59
N LYS A 27 13.01 -25.26 -30.99
CA LYS A 27 14.09 -25.53 -30.03
C LYS A 27 15.52 -25.26 -30.49
N ASN A 28 15.70 -24.29 -31.40
CA ASN A 28 17.00 -23.67 -31.68
C ASN A 28 16.79 -22.26 -32.24
N HIS A 29 16.23 -21.40 -31.40
CA HIS A 29 16.48 -19.97 -31.47
C HIS A 29 16.46 -19.47 -30.03
N GLU A 30 17.59 -19.64 -29.33
CA GLU A 30 17.99 -18.65 -28.33
C GLU A 30 18.27 -17.35 -29.11
N ASN A 31 17.18 -16.72 -29.54
CA ASN A 31 17.21 -15.29 -29.73
C ASN A 31 17.27 -14.72 -28.32
N SER A 32 18.36 -14.02 -28.06
CA SER A 32 18.41 -12.81 -27.25
C SER A 32 17.22 -11.91 -27.63
N THR A 33 16.04 -12.29 -27.16
CA THR A 33 14.91 -11.41 -27.00
C THR A 33 15.15 -10.77 -25.64
N ALA A 34 15.91 -9.67 -25.66
CA ALA A 34 15.67 -8.63 -24.69
C ALA A 34 14.19 -8.27 -24.86
N ALA A 35 13.35 -8.82 -24.00
CA ALA A 35 12.03 -8.28 -23.76
C ALA A 35 12.27 -6.82 -23.37
N PHE A 36 12.01 -5.90 -24.31
CA PHE A 36 11.90 -4.50 -23.95
C PHE A 36 10.65 -4.37 -23.09
N ASP A 37 10.93 -4.09 -21.83
CA ASP A 37 9.99 -3.79 -20.77
C ASP A 37 9.31 -2.45 -21.14
N GLU A 38 8.27 -2.47 -21.98
CA GLU A 38 7.46 -1.29 -22.36
C GLU A 38 6.69 -0.65 -21.17
N GLY A 39 7.01 -1.03 -19.93
CA GLY A 39 6.40 -0.50 -18.71
C GLY A 39 7.35 0.25 -17.77
N LYS A 40 8.66 0.33 -18.05
CA LYS A 40 9.57 1.12 -17.22
C LYS A 40 9.73 2.51 -17.80
N ILE A 41 9.12 3.49 -17.13
CA ILE A 41 9.53 4.89 -17.23
C ILE A 41 11.04 4.89 -17.02
N HIS A 42 11.80 5.23 -18.07
CA HIS A 42 13.24 5.35 -17.95
C HIS A 42 13.50 6.63 -17.14
N THR A 43 13.95 6.47 -15.90
CA THR A 43 14.32 7.58 -15.02
C THR A 43 15.70 8.06 -15.43
N SER A 44 15.73 9.17 -16.15
CA SER A 44 16.95 9.64 -16.83
C SER A 44 17.83 10.57 -16.01
N ALA A 45 17.24 11.23 -15.01
CA ALA A 45 17.97 11.91 -13.97
C ALA A 45 17.56 11.35 -12.60
N LEU A 46 18.56 11.15 -11.76
CA LEU A 46 18.38 10.87 -10.34
C LEU A 46 19.17 11.95 -9.59
N VAL A 47 18.52 12.61 -8.65
CA VAL A 47 19.21 13.50 -7.71
C VAL A 47 19.06 12.89 -6.33
N THR A 48 20.17 12.48 -5.74
CA THR A 48 20.22 12.01 -4.36
C THR A 48 20.62 13.17 -3.46
N ASP A 49 19.90 13.34 -2.37
CA ASP A 49 20.14 14.38 -1.37
C ASP A 49 19.79 13.85 0.03
N SER A 50 20.15 14.62 1.06
CA SER A 50 19.94 14.27 2.46
C SER A 50 19.47 15.49 3.25
N ARG A 51 18.46 15.31 4.12
CA ARG A 51 17.91 16.38 4.95
C ARG A 51 17.63 15.90 6.38
N GLN A 52 17.89 16.79 7.34
CA GLN A 52 17.43 16.66 8.72
C GLN A 52 15.92 16.94 8.79
N TRP A 53 15.15 15.97 9.28
CA TRP A 53 13.69 16.02 9.33
C TRP A 53 13.14 16.58 10.64
N ILE A 54 13.91 16.45 11.73
CA ILE A 54 13.53 16.99 13.04
C ILE A 54 13.94 18.46 13.13
N ILE A 55 13.03 19.28 13.62
CA ILE A 55 13.23 20.68 13.94
C ILE A 55 13.46 20.77 15.44
N ASP A 56 14.39 21.63 15.90
CA ASP A 56 14.56 21.92 17.32
C ASP A 56 14.83 20.66 18.18
N GLY A 57 15.69 19.79 17.64
CA GLY A 57 16.13 18.57 18.32
C GLY A 57 17.11 18.81 19.48
N ASP A 58 17.59 20.04 19.64
CA ASP A 58 18.32 20.56 20.80
C ASP A 58 17.39 21.15 21.86
N PHE A 59 16.07 21.02 21.68
CA PHE A 59 15.04 21.42 22.64
C PHE A 59 15.18 22.88 23.13
N SER A 60 15.54 23.78 22.21
CA SER A 60 15.61 25.22 22.47
C SER A 60 14.23 25.84 22.72
N SER A 61 13.16 25.21 22.22
CA SER A 61 11.75 25.54 22.52
C SER A 61 10.91 24.28 22.75
N SER A 62 9.81 24.43 23.49
CA SER A 62 8.77 23.38 23.61
C SER A 62 7.76 23.40 22.46
N ASP A 63 7.72 24.47 21.66
CA ASP A 63 6.64 24.70 20.67
C ASP A 63 6.61 23.66 19.54
N ASN A 64 7.75 23.02 19.25
CA ASN A 64 7.89 22.03 18.19
C ASN A 64 7.60 20.59 18.65
N TRP A 65 7.27 20.40 19.93
CA TRP A 65 7.12 19.08 20.54
C TRP A 65 5.77 18.96 21.24
N ILE A 66 5.11 17.82 21.03
CA ILE A 66 3.79 17.52 21.56
C ILE A 66 3.92 16.43 22.61
N LEU A 67 3.62 16.77 23.86
CA LEU A 67 3.53 15.81 24.96
C LEU A 67 2.27 14.95 24.83
N SER A 68 2.42 13.64 24.98
CA SER A 68 1.28 12.71 25.11
C SER A 68 1.55 11.67 26.19
N LYS A 69 0.50 11.28 26.92
CA LYS A 69 0.52 10.17 27.89
C LYS A 69 -0.48 9.09 27.44
N SER A 70 -0.25 7.83 27.78
CA SER A 70 -1.20 6.75 27.47
C SER A 70 -2.50 6.86 28.25
N THR A 71 -3.55 6.25 27.70
CA THR A 71 -4.80 5.97 28.42
C THR A 71 -4.77 4.66 29.19
N LEU A 72 -3.72 3.85 28.99
CA LEU A 72 -3.42 2.65 29.76
C LEU A 72 -2.38 2.97 30.85
N GLY A 73 -2.40 2.19 31.93
CA GLY A 73 -1.59 2.46 33.12
C GLY A 73 -2.15 3.62 33.95
N ASP A 74 -1.27 4.31 34.67
CA ASP A 74 -1.57 5.53 35.43
C ASP A 74 -0.71 6.68 34.91
N SER A 75 -1.36 7.68 34.29
CA SER A 75 -0.68 8.84 33.73
C SER A 75 -0.04 9.76 34.76
N ASP A 76 -0.40 9.64 36.04
CA ASP A 76 0.20 10.43 37.11
C ASP A 76 1.56 9.89 37.54
N ASP A 77 1.90 8.65 37.16
CA ASP A 77 3.19 8.01 37.45
C ASP A 77 4.32 8.55 36.59
N VAL A 78 4.01 9.21 35.48
CA VAL A 78 5.00 9.73 34.56
C VAL A 78 4.70 11.16 34.16
N ASP A 79 5.74 11.91 33.85
CA ASP A 79 5.61 13.24 33.26
C ASP A 79 6.73 13.53 32.27
N ALA A 80 6.61 14.59 31.48
CA ALA A 80 7.75 15.09 30.73
C ALA A 80 7.69 16.60 30.54
N ILE A 81 8.88 17.22 30.58
CA ILE A 81 9.05 18.65 30.41
C ILE A 81 10.28 18.93 29.56
N ILE A 82 10.18 19.93 28.68
CA ILE A 82 11.34 20.48 27.98
C ILE A 82 11.88 21.65 28.82
N SER A 83 13.14 21.55 29.24
CA SER A 83 13.80 22.57 30.06
C SER A 83 15.31 22.51 29.87
N GLU A 84 15.96 23.67 29.81
CA GLU A 84 17.44 23.77 29.78
C GLU A 84 18.09 23.07 28.56
N GLY A 85 17.39 23.00 27.42
CA GLY A 85 17.90 22.36 26.20
C GLY A 85 17.81 20.83 26.24
N THR A 86 17.03 20.25 27.16
CA THR A 86 16.76 18.80 27.18
C THR A 86 15.28 18.50 27.34
N ALA A 87 14.88 17.34 26.83
CA ALA A 87 13.61 16.70 27.14
C ALA A 87 13.76 15.79 28.36
N ASN A 88 13.11 16.14 29.47
CA ASN A 88 13.21 15.41 30.72
C ASN A 88 11.92 14.64 30.98
N PHE A 89 11.99 13.31 30.83
CA PHE A 89 10.94 12.37 31.21
C PHE A 89 11.12 11.99 32.67
N THR A 90 10.05 11.98 33.45
CA THR A 90 10.09 11.73 34.89
C THR A 90 9.21 10.54 35.22
N VAL A 91 9.70 9.63 36.05
CA VAL A 91 8.95 8.54 36.67
C VAL A 91 8.79 8.89 38.15
N ASN A 92 7.57 9.20 38.55
CA ASN A 92 7.20 9.85 39.80
C ASN A 92 7.15 8.85 40.95
N GLY A 93 8.31 8.44 41.48
CA GLY A 93 8.41 7.68 42.72
C GLY A 93 8.59 8.55 43.95
N GLU A 94 8.20 8.03 45.11
CA GLU A 94 8.43 8.64 46.42
C GLU A 94 8.28 7.64 47.57
N SER A 95 8.86 7.98 48.72
CA SER A 95 8.70 7.27 49.98
C SER A 95 8.13 8.20 51.04
N ARG A 96 7.12 7.73 51.77
CA ARG A 96 6.47 8.49 52.84
C ARG A 96 6.34 7.64 54.09
N ARG A 97 6.14 8.31 55.22
CA ARG A 97 5.88 7.69 56.51
C ARG A 97 4.66 8.33 57.15
N TYR A 98 3.69 7.49 57.52
CA TYR A 98 2.59 7.89 58.38
C TYR A 98 2.94 7.55 59.82
N SER A 99 2.61 8.44 60.76
CA SER A 99 2.78 8.20 62.19
C SER A 99 1.64 8.80 62.99
N PHE A 100 1.11 7.99 63.89
CA PHE A 100 0.09 8.34 64.87
C PHE A 100 0.62 7.96 66.25
N GLU A 101 0.94 8.95 67.07
CA GLU A 101 1.52 8.74 68.39
C GLU A 101 0.83 9.61 69.43
N GLY A 102 0.52 9.03 70.59
CA GLY A 102 0.12 9.80 71.76
C GLY A 102 -0.75 9.02 72.74
N VAL A 103 -1.18 9.74 73.77
CA VAL A 103 -2.16 9.26 74.75
C VAL A 103 -3.55 9.37 74.13
N PRO A 104 -4.38 8.30 74.16
CA PRO A 104 -5.77 8.39 73.75
C PRO A 104 -6.49 9.53 74.49
N ASN A 105 -7.21 10.37 73.77
CA ASN A 105 -7.82 11.61 74.27
C ASN A 105 -9.23 11.80 73.72
N SER A 106 -9.81 12.99 73.87
CA SER A 106 -11.18 13.31 73.43
C SER A 106 -11.48 13.14 71.93
N THR A 107 -10.49 12.85 71.08
CA THR A 107 -10.70 12.45 69.68
C THR A 107 -11.18 11.00 69.51
N TRP A 108 -11.10 10.19 70.57
CA TRP A 108 -11.64 8.85 70.61
C TRP A 108 -13.09 8.89 71.08
N THR A 109 -13.94 8.06 70.50
CA THR A 109 -15.35 7.97 70.87
C THR A 109 -15.62 6.63 71.55
N ALA A 110 -16.10 6.68 72.79
CA ALA A 110 -16.51 5.48 73.51
C ALA A 110 -17.77 4.88 72.86
N PHE A 111 -17.82 3.55 72.77
CA PHE A 111 -18.99 2.82 72.29
C PHE A 111 -19.07 1.45 72.97
N ASN A 112 -20.24 0.80 72.88
CA ASN A 112 -20.47 -0.51 73.48
C ASN A 112 -20.08 -1.61 72.50
N ASN A 113 -19.47 -2.68 73.01
CA ASN A 113 -19.19 -3.88 72.23
C ASN A 113 -20.50 -4.63 71.93
N SER A 114 -20.93 -4.67 70.67
CA SER A 114 -22.19 -5.31 70.28
C SER A 114 -22.15 -6.84 70.31
N GLU A 115 -20.97 -7.45 70.33
CA GLU A 115 -20.83 -8.92 70.33
C GLU A 115 -21.12 -9.55 71.70
N TRP A 116 -21.04 -8.77 72.78
CA TRP A 116 -21.16 -9.28 74.15
C TRP A 116 -22.55 -9.09 74.77
N GLY A 117 -23.56 -8.68 73.98
CA GLY A 117 -25.00 -8.82 74.28
C GLY A 117 -25.57 -8.00 75.45
N VAL A 118 -24.76 -7.68 76.45
CA VAL A 118 -25.12 -6.91 77.64
C VAL A 118 -24.57 -5.50 77.44
N GLY A 119 -25.46 -4.52 77.40
CA GLY A 119 -25.03 -3.12 77.50
C GLY A 119 -24.32 -2.91 78.84
N MET A 120 -23.46 -1.89 78.95
CA MET A 120 -22.70 -1.61 80.18
C MET A 120 -23.55 -1.81 81.45
N ASP A 121 -23.12 -2.70 82.33
CA ASP A 121 -23.84 -3.00 83.56
C ASP A 121 -23.90 -1.80 84.50
N GLU A 122 -24.93 -1.78 85.37
CA GLU A 122 -25.05 -0.82 86.46
C GLU A 122 -23.85 -0.96 87.41
N GLY A 123 -22.79 -0.17 87.20
CA GLY A 123 -21.54 -0.26 87.97
C GLY A 123 -20.27 -0.04 87.14
N THR A 124 -20.36 -0.08 85.80
CA THR A 124 -19.20 0.22 84.93
C THR A 124 -19.03 1.72 84.72
N GLU A 125 -17.91 2.26 85.21
CA GLU A 125 -17.46 3.60 84.87
C GLU A 125 -16.41 3.56 83.77
N ARG A 126 -16.56 4.42 82.76
CA ARG A 126 -15.56 4.56 81.69
C ARG A 126 -15.27 6.01 81.39
N GLY A 127 -14.08 6.29 80.89
CA GLY A 127 -13.73 7.62 80.44
C GLY A 127 -12.55 7.69 79.50
N ILE A 128 -12.42 8.86 78.89
CA ILE A 128 -11.26 9.30 78.08
C ILE A 128 -10.87 10.73 78.51
N SER A 129 -11.44 11.22 79.61
CA SER A 129 -11.47 12.63 80.00
C SER A 129 -10.26 13.08 80.82
N ASP A 130 -9.36 12.18 81.18
CA ASP A 130 -8.11 12.54 81.85
C ASP A 130 -6.90 12.43 80.91
N ILE A 131 -5.83 13.14 81.24
CA ILE A 131 -4.60 13.23 80.44
C ILE A 131 -3.82 11.90 80.35
N TYR A 132 -4.38 10.80 80.85
CA TYR A 132 -3.69 9.52 81.05
C TYR A 132 -4.26 8.36 80.22
N GLY A 133 -5.25 8.62 79.35
CA GLY A 133 -5.71 7.65 78.35
C GLY A 133 -7.15 7.18 78.51
N CYS A 134 -7.53 6.16 77.73
CA CYS A 134 -8.81 5.48 77.87
C CYS A 134 -8.79 4.60 79.12
N TRP A 135 -9.84 4.67 79.94
CA TRP A 135 -9.91 3.90 81.17
C TRP A 135 -11.28 3.30 81.45
N VAL A 136 -11.27 2.19 82.18
CA VAL A 136 -12.46 1.55 82.75
C VAL A 136 -12.23 1.27 84.24
N SER A 137 -13.31 1.40 85.00
CA SER A 137 -13.43 0.99 86.39
C SER A 137 -14.73 0.20 86.53
N TYR A 138 -14.69 -0.87 87.31
CA TYR A 138 -15.84 -1.75 87.49
C TYR A 138 -15.82 -2.35 88.88
N ASN A 139 -16.99 -2.40 89.50
CA ASN A 139 -17.20 -3.09 90.76
C ASN A 139 -18.30 -4.11 90.55
N TRP A 140 -17.96 -5.39 90.72
CA TRP A 140 -18.90 -6.49 90.62
C TRP A 140 -19.20 -7.07 91.99
N SER A 141 -20.47 -7.35 92.27
CA SER A 141 -20.88 -8.05 93.49
C SER A 141 -21.82 -9.19 93.12
N GLU A 142 -21.51 -10.40 93.58
CA GLU A 142 -22.22 -11.65 93.27
C GLU A 142 -23.68 -11.71 93.76
N GLN A 143 -24.23 -10.66 94.38
CA GLN A 143 -25.62 -10.62 94.85
C GLN A 143 -26.64 -10.27 93.75
N LEU A 144 -26.17 -9.95 92.53
CA LEU A 144 -26.98 -9.46 91.40
C LEU A 144 -26.75 -10.33 90.14
N ASP A 145 -27.85 -10.62 89.44
CA ASP A 145 -28.02 -11.40 88.19
C ASP A 145 -26.75 -11.82 87.40
N GLU A 146 -26.55 -13.13 87.20
CA GLU A 146 -25.39 -13.78 86.54
C GLU A 146 -25.17 -13.41 85.05
N LEU A 147 -26.09 -12.63 84.47
CA LEU A 147 -26.08 -12.30 83.03
C LEU A 147 -25.12 -11.15 82.65
N GLY A 148 -24.36 -10.56 83.60
CA GLY A 148 -23.56 -9.33 83.41
C GLY A 148 -22.07 -9.39 83.78
N ASN A 149 -21.47 -10.57 83.97
CA ASN A 149 -20.12 -10.67 84.57
C ASN A 149 -18.95 -10.39 83.60
N THR A 150 -19.22 -9.79 82.43
CA THR A 150 -18.19 -9.62 81.38
C THR A 150 -18.25 -8.26 80.67
N PRO A 151 -18.14 -7.13 81.40
CA PRO A 151 -18.25 -5.82 80.77
C PRO A 151 -17.13 -5.59 79.75
N SER A 152 -17.51 -5.07 78.59
CA SER A 152 -16.60 -4.78 77.48
C SER A 152 -16.73 -3.33 77.05
N VAL A 153 -15.60 -2.60 77.13
CA VAL A 153 -15.56 -1.17 76.84
C VAL A 153 -14.64 -0.90 75.66
N HIS A 154 -15.19 -0.25 74.63
CA HIS A 154 -14.46 0.12 73.43
C HIS A 154 -14.36 1.62 73.23
N TRP A 155 -13.27 2.03 72.60
CA TRP A 155 -13.07 3.36 72.08
C TRP A 155 -12.61 3.28 70.64
N LYS A 156 -13.31 3.96 69.73
CA LYS A 156 -12.92 4.01 68.32
C LYS A 156 -12.45 5.38 67.91
N ARG A 157 -11.55 5.40 66.92
CA ARG A 157 -11.12 6.59 66.21
C ARG A 157 -10.93 6.28 64.73
N ASN A 158 -11.44 7.15 63.87
CA ASN A 158 -11.14 7.10 62.45
C ASN A 158 -9.76 7.74 62.21
N ILE A 159 -8.92 7.02 61.49
CA ILE A 159 -7.58 7.43 61.10
C ILE A 159 -7.60 7.79 59.63
N THR A 160 -7.36 9.06 59.31
CA THR A 160 -7.33 9.57 57.93
C THR A 160 -5.89 9.82 57.50
N LEU A 161 -5.54 9.29 56.33
CA LEU A 161 -4.22 9.38 55.72
C LEU A 161 -4.14 10.61 54.81
N PRO A 162 -2.94 11.20 54.66
CA PRO A 162 -2.74 12.39 53.83
C PRO A 162 -2.68 12.10 52.32
N VAL A 163 -2.77 10.83 51.94
CA VAL A 163 -2.68 10.36 50.54
C VAL A 163 -3.72 9.26 50.28
N ASP A 164 -3.99 9.03 49.01
CA ASP A 164 -4.75 7.87 48.55
C ASP A 164 -3.83 6.65 48.51
N MET A 165 -4.05 5.67 49.40
CA MET A 165 -3.22 4.46 49.48
C MET A 165 -3.47 3.46 48.33
N SER A 166 -4.40 3.72 47.39
CA SER A 166 -4.48 2.92 46.16
C SER A 166 -3.14 2.94 45.42
N ASP A 167 -2.47 4.10 45.46
CA ASP A 167 -1.28 4.41 44.68
C ASP A 167 0.01 4.06 45.44
N TYR A 168 -0.09 3.47 46.64
CA TYR A 168 1.07 3.15 47.47
C TYR A 168 1.01 1.73 48.01
N LYS A 169 2.18 1.17 48.30
CA LYS A 169 2.36 -0.11 48.98
C LYS A 169 3.06 0.10 50.30
N ILE A 170 2.57 -0.54 51.36
CA ILE A 170 3.18 -0.44 52.68
C ILE A 170 4.44 -1.32 52.70
N THR A 171 5.58 -0.75 53.12
CA THR A 171 6.88 -1.42 53.13
C THR A 171 7.36 -1.80 54.53
N SER A 172 6.86 -1.12 55.56
CA SER A 172 7.16 -1.43 56.97
C SER A 172 6.03 -0.93 57.87
N ALA A 173 5.75 -1.59 58.98
CA ALA A 173 4.75 -1.17 59.97
C ALA A 173 5.20 -1.43 61.41
N PHE A 174 4.89 -0.50 62.30
CA PHE A 174 5.24 -0.55 63.71
C PHE A 174 4.03 -0.18 64.57
N LEU A 175 3.77 -1.00 65.58
CA LEU A 175 2.76 -0.75 66.60
C LEU A 175 3.40 -0.85 67.98
N ASN A 176 3.12 0.09 68.87
CA ASN A 176 3.40 -0.03 70.29
C ASN A 176 2.24 0.57 71.07
N VAL A 177 1.65 -0.25 71.92
CA VAL A 177 0.52 0.15 72.77
C VAL A 177 0.85 -0.26 74.18
N THR A 178 0.71 0.66 75.12
CA THR A 178 0.95 0.34 76.53
C THR A 178 -0.31 0.51 77.35
N PHE A 179 -0.39 -0.29 78.40
CA PHE A 179 -1.48 -0.29 79.36
C PHE A 179 -0.93 -0.30 80.79
N ASN A 180 -1.76 0.12 81.74
CA ASN A 180 -1.56 -0.11 83.16
C ASN A 180 -2.89 -0.49 83.80
N ALA A 181 -2.83 -1.12 84.96
CA ALA A 181 -4.03 -1.59 85.63
C ALA A 181 -3.81 -1.61 87.14
N THR A 182 -4.83 -1.21 87.89
CA THR A 182 -4.89 -1.32 89.35
C THR A 182 -6.21 -1.95 89.74
N VAL A 183 -6.15 -2.91 90.67
CA VAL A 183 -7.29 -3.57 91.30
C VAL A 183 -7.13 -3.53 92.81
N GLN A 184 -8.25 -3.48 93.54
CA GLN A 184 -8.26 -3.48 94.99
C GLN A 184 -8.75 -4.85 95.49
N VAL A 185 -8.02 -5.41 96.44
CA VAL A 185 -8.35 -6.68 97.10
C VAL A 185 -8.90 -6.35 98.49
N ASP A 186 -10.14 -6.74 98.79
CA ASP A 186 -10.71 -6.54 100.13
C ASP A 186 -10.25 -7.70 101.04
N PRO A 187 -9.52 -7.42 102.14
CA PRO A 187 -9.01 -8.47 103.03
C PRO A 187 -10.10 -9.26 103.78
N LEU A 188 -11.37 -8.84 103.71
CA LEU A 188 -12.54 -9.49 104.32
C LEU A 188 -13.50 -10.11 103.29
N GLN A 189 -13.53 -9.61 102.06
CA GLN A 189 -14.47 -10.04 101.01
C GLN A 189 -13.80 -10.79 99.86
N GLY A 190 -12.47 -10.77 99.74
CA GLY A 190 -11.74 -11.43 98.65
C GLY A 190 -11.18 -10.45 97.62
N GLY A 191 -10.31 -10.95 96.75
CA GLY A 191 -9.69 -10.24 95.64
C GLY A 191 -10.24 -10.67 94.28
N ILE A 192 -9.52 -10.29 93.22
CA ILE A 192 -9.79 -10.79 91.86
C ILE A 192 -9.33 -12.24 91.81
N ASP A 193 -10.24 -13.17 91.56
CA ASP A 193 -10.03 -14.60 91.67
C ASP A 193 -9.28 -15.13 90.43
N VAL A 194 -7.98 -14.83 90.34
CA VAL A 194 -7.14 -15.23 89.20
C VAL A 194 -6.88 -16.74 89.17
N ILE A 195 -6.49 -17.26 88.00
CA ILE A 195 -6.15 -18.68 87.87
C ILE A 195 -5.00 -19.09 88.81
N ASP A 196 -5.17 -20.22 89.50
CA ASP A 196 -4.25 -20.78 90.50
C ASP A 196 -4.20 -20.03 91.86
N ASP A 197 -5.12 -19.10 92.16
CA ASP A 197 -5.15 -18.38 93.44
C ASP A 197 -5.59 -19.29 94.61
N SER A 198 -6.62 -20.10 94.39
CA SER A 198 -7.08 -21.10 95.35
C SER A 198 -7.02 -22.52 94.80
N PRO A 199 -6.60 -23.53 95.61
CA PRO A 199 -6.65 -24.94 95.23
C PRO A 199 -8.07 -25.47 94.98
N SER A 200 -9.12 -24.69 95.27
CA SER A 200 -10.53 -25.00 94.94
C SER A 200 -11.05 -24.36 93.65
N GLN A 201 -10.29 -23.51 92.95
CA GLN A 201 -10.69 -22.97 91.65
C GLN A 201 -10.54 -24.04 90.56
N ILE A 202 -11.65 -24.34 89.87
CA ILE A 202 -11.72 -25.38 88.81
C ILE A 202 -11.85 -24.73 87.41
N GLN A 203 -11.79 -23.41 87.29
CA GLN A 203 -12.17 -22.65 86.09
C GLN A 203 -11.08 -21.67 85.59
N SER A 204 -11.42 -20.79 84.63
CA SER A 204 -10.51 -19.91 83.88
C SER A 204 -9.89 -18.75 84.69
N GLY A 205 -10.43 -18.46 85.86
CA GLY A 205 -10.15 -17.32 86.73
C GLY A 205 -10.57 -15.98 86.14
N ASP A 206 -10.53 -14.96 86.97
CA ASP A 206 -10.81 -13.57 86.61
C ASP A 206 -9.64 -12.93 85.87
N TYR A 207 -9.96 -12.10 84.88
CA TYR A 207 -8.94 -11.35 84.16
C TYR A 207 -9.48 -10.14 83.43
N ALA A 208 -8.57 -9.21 83.18
CA ALA A 208 -8.76 -8.17 82.18
C ALA A 208 -8.03 -8.53 80.88
N ARG A 209 -8.66 -8.22 79.75
CA ARG A 209 -8.09 -8.33 78.43
C ARG A 209 -8.03 -6.95 77.79
N PHE A 210 -6.83 -6.53 77.45
CA PHE A 210 -6.55 -5.31 76.69
C PHE A 210 -6.27 -5.70 75.24
N TYR A 211 -6.81 -4.96 74.27
CA TYR A 211 -6.55 -5.24 72.87
C TYR A 211 -6.79 -4.04 71.96
N VAL A 212 -6.28 -4.17 70.74
CA VAL A 212 -6.40 -3.18 69.68
C VAL A 212 -6.91 -3.88 68.44
N LEU A 213 -7.93 -3.31 67.82
CA LEU A 213 -8.49 -3.74 66.55
C LEU A 213 -8.27 -2.67 65.48
N ILE A 214 -8.15 -3.08 64.22
CA ILE A 214 -8.32 -2.23 63.04
C ILE A 214 -9.41 -2.78 62.15
N SER A 215 -10.21 -1.91 61.55
CA SER A 215 -11.29 -2.29 60.64
C SER A 215 -11.46 -1.27 59.51
N ASP A 216 -12.09 -1.70 58.42
CA ASP A 216 -12.53 -0.78 57.38
C ASP A 216 -13.75 0.01 57.83
N ILE A 217 -13.92 1.22 57.29
CA ILE A 217 -15.02 2.13 57.70
C ILE A 217 -16.41 1.61 57.29
N LYS A 218 -16.49 0.67 56.36
CA LYS A 218 -17.74 0.09 55.85
C LYS A 218 -18.08 -1.23 56.57
N ASN A 219 -17.22 -1.71 57.47
CA ASN A 219 -17.29 -3.01 58.12
C ASN A 219 -17.50 -4.16 57.12
N VAL A 220 -16.80 -4.13 55.99
CA VAL A 220 -16.77 -5.22 55.00
C VAL A 220 -16.09 -6.44 55.59
N TYR A 221 -14.98 -6.22 56.32
CA TYR A 221 -14.26 -7.26 57.03
C TYR A 221 -14.58 -7.22 58.52
N GLN A 222 -14.47 -8.38 59.17
CA GLN A 222 -14.44 -8.43 60.63
C GLN A 222 -13.20 -7.68 61.14
N PRO A 223 -13.29 -6.92 62.24
CA PRO A 223 -12.15 -6.20 62.79
C PRO A 223 -10.96 -7.12 63.09
N PHE A 224 -9.77 -6.72 62.66
CA PHE A 224 -8.54 -7.47 62.87
C PHE A 224 -7.89 -7.08 64.19
N GLN A 225 -7.66 -8.03 65.09
CA GLN A 225 -6.92 -7.77 66.32
C GLN A 225 -5.41 -7.73 66.06
N ILE A 226 -4.78 -6.59 66.36
CA ILE A 226 -3.37 -6.31 66.07
C ILE A 226 -2.46 -6.24 67.30
N ALA A 227 -3.05 -6.13 68.49
CA ALA A 227 -2.33 -6.28 69.75
C ALA A 227 -3.28 -6.79 70.83
N ASN A 228 -2.75 -7.56 71.79
CA ASN A 228 -3.50 -7.94 72.99
C ASN A 228 -2.60 -8.18 74.21
N ASN A 229 -3.21 -8.14 75.39
CA ASN A 229 -2.68 -8.71 76.61
C ASN A 229 -3.85 -9.23 77.45
N ARG A 230 -3.69 -10.42 78.03
CA ARG A 230 -4.60 -10.96 79.05
C ARG A 230 -3.84 -10.99 80.37
N THR A 231 -4.38 -10.35 81.40
CA THR A 231 -3.76 -10.35 82.72
C THR A 231 -3.83 -11.75 83.31
N LYS A 232 -2.74 -12.19 83.96
CA LYS A 232 -2.67 -13.51 84.59
C LYS A 232 -2.68 -13.45 86.12
N TYR A 233 -2.11 -12.39 86.69
CA TYR A 233 -1.81 -12.27 88.12
C TYR A 233 -2.33 -10.97 88.73
N LEU A 234 -3.17 -10.24 88.00
CA LEU A 234 -3.68 -8.95 88.45
C LEU A 234 -4.76 -9.19 89.49
N GLY A 235 -4.44 -8.87 90.74
CA GLY A 235 -5.32 -9.08 91.90
C GLY A 235 -5.09 -10.38 92.67
N TRP A 236 -4.04 -11.15 92.32
CA TRP A 236 -3.56 -12.27 93.14
C TRP A 236 -3.30 -11.77 94.58
N ASP A 237 -3.91 -12.44 95.57
CA ASP A 237 -4.07 -12.13 97.01
C ASP A 237 -2.80 -11.81 97.86
N ASP A 238 -1.73 -11.26 97.29
CA ASP A 238 -0.55 -10.73 98.00
C ASP A 238 -0.69 -9.20 98.24
N GLY A 239 -1.66 -8.82 99.07
CA GLY A 239 -1.84 -7.45 99.58
C GLY A 239 -3.11 -6.73 99.11
N SER A 240 -3.45 -5.60 99.76
CA SER A 240 -4.72 -4.88 99.56
C SER A 240 -4.89 -4.20 98.19
N VAL A 241 -3.82 -4.06 97.38
CA VAL A 241 -3.84 -3.42 96.07
C VAL A 241 -2.83 -4.11 95.15
N SER A 242 -3.28 -4.57 93.99
CA SER A 242 -2.43 -5.16 92.94
C SER A 242 -2.36 -4.22 91.74
N THR A 243 -1.16 -4.03 91.17
CA THR A 243 -0.94 -3.06 90.09
C THR A 243 0.02 -3.60 89.02
N ILE A 244 -0.40 -3.50 87.77
CA ILE A 244 0.46 -3.61 86.60
C ILE A 244 0.95 -2.21 86.24
N TYR A 245 2.25 -1.98 86.39
CA TYR A 245 2.91 -0.79 85.85
C TYR A 245 2.86 -0.80 84.32
N THR A 246 3.09 0.37 83.71
CA THR A 246 3.04 0.55 82.26
C THR A 246 3.79 -0.57 81.51
N THR A 247 3.03 -1.38 80.78
CA THR A 247 3.50 -2.58 80.07
C THR A 247 2.98 -2.55 78.64
N SER A 248 3.76 -3.05 77.67
CA SER A 248 3.31 -3.14 76.27
C SER A 248 2.36 -4.31 76.04
N LEU A 249 1.38 -4.11 75.17
CA LEU A 249 0.60 -5.19 74.58
C LEU A 249 1.49 -6.06 73.69
N LYS A 250 1.14 -7.34 73.58
CA LYS A 250 1.76 -8.25 72.61
C LYS A 250 1.21 -7.95 71.23
N ASN A 251 2.06 -7.44 70.35
CA ASN A 251 1.72 -7.15 68.96
C ASN A 251 1.73 -8.43 68.11
N ILE A 252 1.03 -8.37 66.98
CA ILE A 252 1.18 -9.33 65.88
C ILE A 252 2.49 -9.11 65.12
N ASP A 253 2.83 -10.05 64.23
CA ASP A 253 3.97 -9.91 63.29
C ASP A 253 3.78 -8.70 62.36
N GLU A 254 4.87 -8.02 62.02
CA GLU A 254 4.86 -6.84 61.14
C GLU A 254 4.24 -7.16 59.78
N ASN A 255 4.56 -8.30 59.16
CA ASN A 255 4.00 -8.64 57.86
C ASN A 255 2.48 -8.85 57.94
N LEU A 256 2.00 -9.42 59.06
CA LEU A 256 0.57 -9.58 59.27
C LEU A 256 -0.13 -8.23 59.49
N LEU A 257 0.51 -7.31 60.21
CA LEU A 257 0.02 -5.94 60.37
C LEU A 257 -0.06 -5.20 59.03
N ILE A 258 0.99 -5.31 58.20
CA ILE A 258 1.01 -4.76 56.83
C ILE A 258 -0.16 -5.33 56.02
N ASN A 259 -0.32 -6.66 56.00
CA ASN A 259 -1.40 -7.31 55.27
C ASN A 259 -2.79 -6.84 55.71
N TYR A 260 -3.02 -6.69 57.02
CA TYR A 260 -4.30 -6.19 57.53
C TYR A 260 -4.54 -4.72 57.17
N LEU A 261 -3.52 -3.87 57.24
CA LEU A 261 -3.61 -2.48 56.81
C LEU A 261 -3.91 -2.38 55.30
N GLU A 262 -3.24 -3.19 54.47
CA GLU A 262 -3.49 -3.21 53.02
C GLU A 262 -4.90 -3.72 52.68
N LEU A 263 -5.41 -4.73 53.39
CA LEU A 263 -6.77 -5.23 53.19
C LEU A 263 -7.83 -4.18 53.51
N ILE A 264 -7.73 -3.49 54.66
CA ILE A 264 -8.72 -2.47 55.04
C ILE A 264 -8.61 -1.22 54.16
N LEU A 265 -7.40 -0.82 53.79
CA LEU A 265 -7.17 0.31 52.87
C LEU A 265 -7.58 -0.02 51.44
N GLY A 266 -7.65 -1.30 51.07
CA GLY A 266 -8.28 -1.74 49.82
C GLY A 266 -9.79 -1.45 49.74
N VAL A 267 -10.47 -1.28 50.88
CA VAL A 267 -11.91 -0.93 50.94
C VAL A 267 -12.14 0.59 50.94
N ASN A 268 -11.28 1.31 51.64
CA ASN A 268 -11.19 2.77 51.63
C ASN A 268 -9.73 3.18 51.82
N SER A 269 -9.14 3.72 50.76
CA SER A 269 -7.71 3.98 50.65
C SER A 269 -7.21 5.21 51.40
N THR A 270 -8.10 6.00 52.01
CA THR A 270 -7.71 7.19 52.77
C THR A 270 -8.05 7.09 54.25
N THR A 271 -8.92 6.17 54.66
CA THR A 271 -9.43 6.12 56.03
C THR A 271 -9.69 4.71 56.52
N PHE A 272 -9.22 4.40 57.73
CA PHE A 272 -9.56 3.18 58.46
C PHE A 272 -9.95 3.49 59.91
N THR A 273 -10.54 2.53 60.61
CA THR A 273 -10.93 2.68 62.02
C THR A 273 -9.98 1.89 62.91
N MET A 274 -9.56 2.50 64.02
CA MET A 274 -8.88 1.80 65.10
C MET A 274 -9.78 1.75 66.33
N THR A 275 -9.83 0.60 66.99
CA THR A 275 -10.57 0.38 68.23
C THR A 275 -9.63 -0.07 69.33
N LEU A 276 -9.71 0.58 70.49
CA LEU A 276 -9.09 0.17 71.74
C LEU A 276 -10.15 -0.53 72.59
N GLY A 277 -9.86 -1.73 73.08
CA GLY A 277 -10.78 -2.53 73.86
C GLY A 277 -10.20 -2.94 75.21
N ILE A 278 -11.04 -2.88 76.24
CA ILE A 278 -10.81 -3.53 77.52
C ILE A 278 -12.03 -4.39 77.81
N ASP A 279 -11.83 -5.71 77.91
CA ASP A 279 -12.83 -6.66 78.40
C ASP A 279 -12.44 -7.07 79.82
N LEU A 280 -13.41 -7.12 80.72
CA LEU A 280 -13.27 -7.77 82.01
C LEU A 280 -13.99 -9.12 81.95
N TYR A 281 -13.43 -10.11 82.61
CA TYR A 281 -14.05 -11.41 82.81
C TYR A 281 -14.00 -11.70 84.30
N CYS A 282 -15.19 -11.76 84.90
CA CYS A 282 -15.43 -12.12 86.29
C CYS A 282 -16.15 -13.48 86.30
N GLU A 283 -15.46 -14.52 86.74
CA GLU A 283 -15.92 -15.89 86.84
C GLU A 283 -16.48 -16.16 88.23
N ASP A 284 -17.80 -16.26 88.30
CA ASP A 284 -18.57 -16.52 89.52
C ASP A 284 -18.24 -17.88 90.11
N ASN A 285 -17.56 -17.92 91.26
CA ASN A 285 -17.10 -19.21 91.77
C ASN A 285 -17.45 -19.51 93.23
N THR A 286 -17.64 -18.53 94.14
CA THR A 286 -18.19 -18.81 95.48
C THR A 286 -18.79 -17.59 96.18
N GLY A 287 -20.10 -17.61 96.39
CA GLY A 287 -20.88 -16.55 97.06
C GLY A 287 -20.23 -15.87 98.26
N THR A 288 -19.63 -14.71 98.03
CA THR A 288 -19.53 -13.44 98.78
C THR A 288 -18.39 -12.54 98.24
N ASP A 289 -17.77 -12.87 97.11
CA ASP A 289 -16.66 -12.08 96.57
C ASP A 289 -17.14 -10.78 95.88
N VAL A 290 -16.21 -9.82 95.80
CA VAL A 290 -16.42 -8.52 95.16
C VAL A 290 -15.20 -8.17 94.34
N ASP A 291 -15.33 -8.22 93.01
CA ASP A 291 -14.27 -7.82 92.11
C ASP A 291 -14.22 -6.30 91.97
N ASN A 292 -13.17 -5.70 92.53
CA ASN A 292 -12.97 -4.26 92.43
C ASN A 292 -11.85 -3.89 91.45
N TRP A 293 -12.25 -3.65 90.20
CA TRP A 293 -11.42 -3.12 89.13
C TRP A 293 -11.33 -1.59 89.23
N GLU A 294 -10.38 -1.08 90.00
CA GLU A 294 -10.30 0.37 90.26
C GLU A 294 -9.99 1.20 89.02
N LYS A 295 -8.95 0.85 88.23
CA LYS A 295 -8.47 1.72 87.15
C LYS A 295 -7.61 0.98 86.13
N LEU A 296 -8.22 0.54 85.04
CA LEU A 296 -7.57 -0.15 83.93
C LEU A 296 -7.47 0.77 82.74
N ARG A 297 -6.29 0.86 82.11
CA ARG A 297 -6.04 1.92 81.12
C ARG A 297 -5.20 1.48 79.95
N ILE A 298 -5.58 1.97 78.78
CA ILE A 298 -4.68 2.07 77.63
C ILE A 298 -4.15 3.50 77.60
N ASN A 299 -2.87 3.65 77.96
CA ASN A 299 -2.28 4.95 78.30
C ASN A 299 -1.34 5.51 77.22
N PHE A 300 -1.02 4.72 76.20
CA PHE A 300 -0.23 5.18 75.05
C PHE A 300 -0.47 4.29 73.83
N LEU A 301 -0.46 4.90 72.66
CA LEU A 301 -0.57 4.25 71.37
C LEU A 301 0.37 4.94 70.37
N ASN A 302 1.20 4.15 69.70
CA ASN A 302 2.03 4.55 68.58
C ASN A 302 1.83 3.56 67.43
N LEU A 303 1.24 4.02 66.34
CA LEU A 303 1.18 3.30 65.06
C LEU A 303 1.93 4.14 64.04
N SER A 304 2.95 3.56 63.40
CA SER A 304 3.60 4.19 62.25
C SER A 304 3.86 3.17 61.16
N PHE A 305 3.79 3.57 59.90
CA PHE A 305 4.14 2.72 58.77
C PHE A 305 4.74 3.55 57.63
N SER A 306 5.65 2.93 56.90
CA SER A 306 6.29 3.52 55.73
C SER A 306 5.70 2.89 54.48
N TYR A 307 5.63 3.66 53.40
CA TYR A 307 5.04 3.23 52.15
C TYR A 307 5.69 3.92 50.97
N GLU A 308 5.69 3.23 49.85
CA GLU A 308 6.32 3.65 48.60
C GLU A 308 5.28 3.67 47.49
N ARG A 309 5.44 4.61 46.55
CA ARG A 309 4.51 4.76 45.44
C ARG A 309 4.59 3.54 44.51
N LYS A 310 3.43 3.05 44.08
CA LYS A 310 3.29 2.06 43.02
C LYS A 310 3.41 2.78 41.69
N ILE A 311 4.20 2.20 40.80
CA ILE A 311 4.28 2.61 39.40
C ILE A 311 3.61 1.52 38.58
N ASN A 312 2.63 1.90 37.79
CA ASN A 312 1.80 0.98 37.02
C ASN A 312 2.44 0.59 35.68
N GLN A 313 2.31 -0.68 35.32
CA GLN A 313 2.65 -1.16 33.99
C GLN A 313 1.77 -0.54 32.91
N LEU A 314 2.24 -0.58 31.67
CA LEU A 314 1.61 0.01 30.47
C LEU A 314 1.51 1.54 30.50
N THR A 315 2.04 2.18 31.55
CA THR A 315 2.15 3.63 31.63
C THR A 315 3.18 4.12 30.62
N THR A 316 2.83 5.14 29.85
CA THR A 316 3.74 5.76 28.88
C THR A 316 3.66 7.27 28.90
N VAL A 317 4.80 7.88 28.59
CA VAL A 317 4.90 9.29 28.27
C VAL A 317 5.77 9.42 27.02
N SER A 318 5.32 10.25 26.07
CA SER A 318 6.03 10.47 24.82
C SER A 318 6.14 11.95 24.50
N LEU A 319 7.25 12.31 23.85
CA LEU A 319 7.37 13.55 23.10
C LEU A 319 7.29 13.24 21.61
N ASN A 320 6.38 13.91 20.95
CA ASN A 320 6.08 13.70 19.54
C ASN A 320 6.45 14.93 18.73
N GLN A 321 6.93 14.72 17.51
CA GLN A 321 7.10 15.78 16.53
C GLN A 321 6.51 15.36 15.19
N ASN A 322 5.66 16.22 14.63
CA ASN A 322 5.07 16.01 13.32
C ASN A 322 5.98 16.61 12.26
N GLY A 323 6.50 15.77 11.37
CA GLY A 323 7.28 16.17 10.20
C GLY A 323 6.42 16.21 8.93
N ALA A 324 6.94 16.86 7.90
CA ALA A 324 6.36 16.82 6.56
C ALA A 324 6.48 15.41 5.95
N LYS A 325 5.74 15.14 4.87
CA LYS A 325 5.90 13.91 4.10
C LYS A 325 7.06 14.03 3.09
N PRO A 326 7.79 12.96 2.77
CA PRO A 326 8.87 13.01 1.77
C PRO A 326 8.43 13.52 0.40
N SER A 327 7.21 13.20 -0.05
CA SER A 327 6.70 13.68 -1.34
C SER A 327 6.44 15.18 -1.41
N ASP A 328 6.54 15.92 -0.30
CA ASP A 328 6.49 17.40 -0.33
C ASP A 328 7.82 18.03 -0.80
N ILE A 329 8.90 17.25 -0.94
CA ILE A 329 10.22 17.76 -1.37
C ILE A 329 10.21 18.17 -2.85
N SER A 330 9.53 17.40 -3.70
CA SER A 330 9.48 17.61 -5.14
C SER A 330 8.10 17.26 -5.70
N SER A 331 7.74 17.84 -6.84
CA SER A 331 6.58 17.39 -7.62
C SER A 331 6.83 16.05 -8.35
N ASP A 332 8.10 15.64 -8.44
CA ASP A 332 8.55 14.39 -9.03
C ASP A 332 8.50 13.24 -8.02
N THR A 333 8.73 11.99 -8.48
CA THR A 333 8.71 10.83 -7.57
C THR A 333 9.91 10.88 -6.63
N VAL A 334 9.67 10.77 -5.32
CA VAL A 334 10.71 10.77 -4.29
C VAL A 334 10.79 9.38 -3.68
N VAL A 335 11.96 8.73 -3.77
CA VAL A 335 12.23 7.45 -3.13
C VAL A 335 13.09 7.68 -1.90
N VAL A 336 12.67 7.18 -0.74
CA VAL A 336 13.50 7.24 0.48
C VAL A 336 14.54 6.13 0.44
N ASP A 337 15.81 6.51 0.47
CA ASP A 337 16.94 5.59 0.41
C ASP A 337 17.35 5.12 1.81
N GLU A 338 17.39 6.03 2.78
CA GLU A 338 17.81 5.77 4.16
C GLU A 338 17.20 6.79 5.12
N ALA A 339 16.84 6.38 6.33
CA ALA A 339 16.42 7.28 7.41
C ALA A 339 17.04 6.83 8.75
N ILE A 340 17.94 7.66 9.29
CA ILE A 340 18.68 7.36 10.53
C ILE A 340 18.27 8.33 11.65
N LEU A 341 17.68 7.80 12.71
CA LEU A 341 17.37 8.53 13.94
C LEU A 341 18.53 8.45 14.93
N ASN A 342 18.97 9.60 15.42
CA ASN A 342 19.98 9.74 16.47
C ASN A 342 19.41 10.59 17.60
N PHE A 343 19.78 10.25 18.82
CA PHE A 343 19.62 11.10 19.99
C PHE A 343 20.59 10.66 21.08
N LYS A 344 20.81 11.53 22.05
CA LYS A 344 21.55 11.25 23.28
C LYS A 344 20.59 11.14 24.44
N TYR A 345 20.97 10.36 25.44
CA TYR A 345 20.19 10.23 26.65
C TYR A 345 21.08 10.00 27.88
N MET A 346 20.52 10.27 29.05
CA MET A 346 21.07 9.89 30.36
C MET A 346 19.93 9.68 31.35
N ILE A 347 20.21 8.96 32.43
CA ILE A 347 19.31 8.84 33.58
C ILE A 347 19.96 9.48 34.81
N ASN A 348 19.20 10.15 35.68
CA ASN A 348 19.79 10.82 36.84
C ASN A 348 20.24 9.85 37.96
N ASP A 349 19.70 8.63 37.97
CA ASP A 349 19.96 7.61 38.99
C ASP A 349 19.84 6.19 38.37
N THR A 350 20.23 5.15 39.12
CA THR A 350 20.07 3.77 38.67
C THR A 350 18.60 3.39 38.57
N TRP A 351 18.26 2.66 37.50
CA TRP A 351 16.93 2.12 37.31
C TRP A 351 16.63 0.98 38.30
N SER A 352 15.36 0.78 38.62
CA SER A 352 14.92 -0.23 39.59
C SER A 352 14.99 -1.64 38.98
N ASN A 353 15.59 -2.59 39.70
CA ASN A 353 15.61 -4.00 39.31
C ASN A 353 14.23 -4.68 39.42
N LEU A 354 13.25 -3.99 40.02
CA LEU A 354 11.86 -4.44 40.08
C LEU A 354 11.12 -4.21 38.75
N SER A 355 11.68 -3.43 37.82
CA SER A 355 11.14 -3.27 36.47
C SER A 355 12.22 -3.47 35.41
N SER A 356 12.54 -4.73 35.13
CA SER A 356 13.59 -5.08 34.17
C SER A 356 13.21 -4.87 32.71
N ASN A 357 11.92 -4.71 32.40
CA ASN A 357 11.43 -4.70 31.02
C ASN A 357 11.09 -3.28 30.51
N SER A 358 11.19 -2.26 31.36
CA SER A 358 10.90 -0.88 30.97
C SER A 358 11.97 -0.32 30.03
N GLU A 359 11.54 0.50 29.08
CA GLU A 359 12.36 0.86 27.93
C GLU A 359 12.05 2.25 27.37
N ILE A 360 13.03 2.83 26.67
CA ILE A 360 12.81 3.95 25.74
C ILE A 360 12.53 3.36 24.36
N GLN A 361 11.37 3.68 23.80
CA GLN A 361 10.93 3.23 22.49
C GLN A 361 10.94 4.37 21.48
N VAL A 362 11.24 4.03 20.23
CA VAL A 362 11.09 4.91 19.07
C VAL A 362 9.88 4.45 18.28
N LEU A 363 8.99 5.39 17.94
CA LEU A 363 7.88 5.13 17.03
C LEU A 363 7.91 6.14 15.88
N ILE A 364 7.64 5.65 14.68
CA ILE A 364 7.43 6.46 13.48
C ILE A 364 6.02 6.17 12.98
N ASN A 365 5.19 7.21 12.85
CA ASN A 365 3.80 7.09 12.41
C ASN A 365 2.97 6.13 13.28
N GLY A 366 3.32 6.05 14.58
CA GLY A 366 2.69 5.15 15.54
C GLY A 366 3.18 3.69 15.47
N PHE A 367 4.06 3.35 14.53
CA PHE A 367 4.68 2.04 14.44
C PHE A 367 5.98 2.00 15.24
N LYS A 368 6.06 1.05 16.17
CA LYS A 368 7.25 0.82 17.01
C LYS A 368 8.42 0.31 16.17
N HIS A 369 9.60 0.91 16.37
CA HIS A 369 10.86 0.39 15.84
C HIS A 369 11.27 -0.90 16.57
N THR A 370 11.92 -1.83 15.87
CA THR A 370 12.26 -3.15 16.43
C THR A 370 13.25 -3.10 17.58
N GLU A 371 14.10 -2.09 17.61
CA GLU A 371 15.07 -1.86 18.68
C GLU A 371 14.57 -0.80 19.66
N SER A 372 14.93 -0.98 20.92
CA SER A 372 14.61 -0.10 22.04
C SER A 372 15.81 -0.04 22.99
N ILE A 373 15.76 0.86 23.97
CA ILE A 373 16.78 1.01 24.99
C ILE A 373 16.23 0.47 26.31
N ASN A 374 16.86 -0.56 26.87
CA ASN A 374 16.41 -1.09 28.16
C ASN A 374 16.88 -0.17 29.31
N LEU A 375 15.96 0.24 30.18
CA LEU A 375 16.29 1.18 31.25
C LEU A 375 17.16 0.56 32.37
N LEU A 376 17.10 -0.75 32.58
CA LEU A 376 17.92 -1.45 33.58
C LEU A 376 19.34 -1.69 33.07
N ASP A 377 19.47 -2.24 31.86
CA ASP A 377 20.74 -2.75 31.34
C ASP A 377 21.55 -1.66 30.62
N ASP A 378 20.89 -0.77 29.87
CA ASP A 378 21.56 0.16 28.96
C ASP A 378 21.69 1.57 29.53
N ALA A 379 20.70 2.06 30.29
CA ALA A 379 20.71 3.42 30.80
C ALA A 379 21.85 3.66 31.81
N LYS A 380 22.58 4.77 31.64
CA LYS A 380 23.70 5.19 32.47
C LYS A 380 23.52 6.62 32.99
N THR A 381 24.23 6.92 34.07
CA THR A 381 24.17 8.24 34.73
C THR A 381 25.04 9.32 34.08
N TYR A 382 25.51 9.07 32.87
CA TYR A 382 26.23 10.03 32.03
C TYR A 382 25.63 10.03 30.63
N VAL A 383 25.78 11.15 29.93
CA VAL A 383 25.28 11.32 28.55
C VAL A 383 25.94 10.31 27.62
N GLN A 384 25.11 9.57 26.89
CA GLN A 384 25.53 8.59 25.89
C GLN A 384 24.62 8.63 24.66
N ASP A 385 25.14 8.18 23.53
CA ASP A 385 24.34 8.01 22.33
C ASP A 385 23.34 6.86 22.54
N ALA A 386 22.11 7.04 22.06
CA ALA A 386 21.08 6.00 22.08
C ALA A 386 21.53 4.71 21.39
N LYS A 387 22.28 4.86 20.29
CA LYS A 387 22.89 3.77 19.52
C LYS A 387 24.08 4.31 18.73
N SER A 388 25.18 3.55 18.67
CA SER A 388 26.47 3.99 18.10
C SER A 388 26.46 4.38 16.61
N ASN A 389 25.38 4.12 15.86
CA ASN A 389 25.19 4.57 14.47
C ASN A 389 23.75 5.07 14.22
N GLY A 390 23.01 5.38 15.28
CA GLY A 390 21.57 5.66 15.21
C GLY A 390 20.71 4.43 14.93
N PHE A 391 19.40 4.64 14.97
CA PHE A 391 18.37 3.67 14.59
C PHE A 391 18.04 3.84 13.12
N ASP A 392 18.18 2.77 12.34
CA ASP A 392 17.67 2.72 10.96
C ASP A 392 16.16 2.52 10.99
N VAL A 393 15.44 3.59 10.69
CA VAL A 393 13.98 3.63 10.65
C VAL A 393 13.44 3.70 9.23
N THR A 394 14.27 3.45 8.21
CA THR A 394 13.93 3.58 6.78
C THR A 394 12.64 2.83 6.44
N TYR A 395 12.49 1.60 6.95
CA TYR A 395 11.33 0.74 6.68
C TYR A 395 10.01 1.25 7.27
N LEU A 396 10.04 2.25 8.15
CA LEU A 396 8.86 2.89 8.74
C LEU A 396 8.45 4.17 8.01
N ILE A 397 9.29 4.69 7.12
CA ILE A 397 9.03 5.92 6.38
C ILE A 397 8.25 5.59 5.11
N GLN A 398 7.11 6.24 4.92
CA GLN A 398 6.31 6.14 3.71
C GLN A 398 6.31 7.48 2.98
N GLU A 399 6.54 7.45 1.66
CA GLU A 399 6.74 8.64 0.83
C GLU A 399 5.54 9.61 0.87
N GLU A 400 4.33 9.07 0.96
CA GLU A 400 3.07 9.83 0.95
C GLU A 400 2.48 10.12 2.33
N GLN A 401 3.20 9.83 3.40
CA GLN A 401 2.74 10.08 4.77
C GLN A 401 3.67 11.04 5.51
N ASN A 402 3.07 11.90 6.32
CA ASN A 402 3.82 12.73 7.25
C ASN A 402 4.69 11.82 8.15
N ILE A 403 5.90 12.25 8.46
CA ILE A 403 6.80 11.52 9.36
C ILE A 403 6.56 12.03 10.78
N ASN A 404 5.80 11.30 11.57
CA ASN A 404 5.54 11.62 12.97
C ASN A 404 6.48 10.80 13.86
N LEU A 405 7.49 11.45 14.43
CA LEU A 405 8.39 10.85 15.40
C LEU A 405 7.76 10.86 16.78
N SER A 406 7.88 9.76 17.53
CA SER A 406 7.61 9.67 18.95
C SER A 406 8.80 9.03 19.66
N ILE A 407 9.34 9.72 20.66
CA ILE A 407 10.26 9.12 21.63
C ILE A 407 9.47 8.90 22.92
N GLN A 408 9.36 7.63 23.31
CA GLN A 408 8.46 7.18 24.36
C GLN A 408 9.24 6.51 25.49
N VAL A 409 8.95 6.88 26.75
CA VAL A 409 9.29 6.06 27.92
C VAL A 409 8.11 5.15 28.20
N TYR A 410 8.34 3.83 28.17
CA TYR A 410 7.35 2.78 28.38
C TYR A 410 7.66 2.02 29.68
N ILE A 411 6.71 2.04 30.62
CA ILE A 411 6.76 1.24 31.83
C ILE A 411 6.16 -0.14 31.57
N ALA A 412 6.97 -1.18 31.67
CA ALA A 412 6.58 -2.53 31.31
C ALA A 412 6.08 -3.38 32.48
N ASP A 413 6.42 -3.01 33.72
CA ASP A 413 6.17 -3.81 34.92
C ASP A 413 5.48 -2.98 35.99
N ASP A 414 4.69 -3.62 36.87
CA ASP A 414 4.18 -3.00 38.09
C ASP A 414 5.27 -3.07 39.17
N PHE A 415 5.68 -1.95 39.75
CA PHE A 415 6.74 -1.93 40.76
C PHE A 415 6.60 -0.82 41.80
N GLN A 416 7.35 -0.90 42.90
CA GLN A 416 7.45 0.19 43.87
C GLN A 416 8.66 1.06 43.54
N LEU A 417 8.47 2.38 43.64
CA LEU A 417 9.54 3.33 43.42
C LEU A 417 9.56 4.39 44.52
N ASN A 418 10.68 4.46 45.23
CA ASN A 418 10.84 5.26 46.44
C ASN A 418 11.46 6.64 46.20
N ARG A 419 11.78 6.95 44.94
CA ARG A 419 12.44 8.17 44.49
C ARG A 419 12.01 8.50 43.07
N THR A 420 12.09 9.77 42.71
CA THR A 420 11.82 10.20 41.34
C THR A 420 13.03 9.92 40.45
N ILE A 421 12.81 9.25 39.31
CA ILE A 421 13.84 9.01 38.30
C ILE A 421 13.57 9.90 37.10
N MET A 422 14.61 10.56 36.60
CA MET A 422 14.56 11.42 35.42
C MET A 422 15.42 10.83 34.31
N ILE A 423 14.84 10.75 33.11
CA ILE A 423 15.49 10.34 31.86
C ILE A 423 15.54 11.60 30.99
N SER A 424 16.75 12.08 30.72
CA SER A 424 16.97 13.27 29.89
C SER A 424 17.37 12.85 28.47
N ILE A 425 16.75 13.46 27.47
CA ILE A 425 17.02 13.25 26.04
C ILE A 425 17.45 14.58 25.42
N ASP A 426 18.44 14.51 24.53
CA ASP A 426 19.03 15.68 23.85
C ASP A 426 19.55 15.29 22.44
N ASN A 427 19.83 16.28 21.59
CA ASN A 427 20.42 16.15 20.26
C ASN A 427 19.65 15.18 19.36
N VAL A 428 18.33 15.31 19.30
CA VAL A 428 17.46 14.48 18.46
C VAL A 428 17.62 14.88 16.99
N SER A 429 17.78 13.90 16.11
CA SER A 429 18.11 14.11 14.72
C SER A 429 17.61 12.93 13.89
N LEU A 430 16.72 13.15 12.91
CA LEU A 430 16.33 12.18 11.89
C LEU A 430 16.86 12.63 10.52
N ASN A 431 17.98 12.06 10.09
CA ASN A 431 18.52 12.34 8.76
C ASN A 431 17.88 11.39 7.75
N VAL A 432 17.21 11.94 6.75
CA VAL A 432 16.58 11.19 5.66
C VAL A 432 17.34 11.46 4.37
N SER A 433 17.87 10.41 3.77
CA SER A 433 18.46 10.40 2.44
C SER A 433 17.43 9.90 1.43
N TYR A 434 17.33 10.57 0.28
CA TYR A 434 16.30 10.30 -0.71
C TYR A 434 16.80 10.56 -2.13
N THR A 435 16.15 9.92 -3.10
CA THR A 435 16.42 10.05 -4.52
C THR A 435 15.17 10.56 -5.24
N ILE A 436 15.29 11.69 -5.94
CA ILE A 436 14.25 12.24 -6.80
C ILE A 436 14.40 11.65 -8.21
N LEU A 437 13.33 11.06 -8.73
CA LEU A 437 13.24 10.47 -10.05
C LEU A 437 12.48 11.41 -10.98
N PHE A 438 13.18 11.92 -12.00
CA PHE A 438 12.58 12.78 -13.02
C PHE A 438 12.07 11.93 -14.19
N GLU A 439 10.90 12.29 -14.72
CA GLU A 439 10.41 11.72 -15.98
C GLU A 439 11.24 12.20 -17.18
N ASP A 440 11.37 11.34 -18.20
CA ASP A 440 11.98 11.69 -19.47
C ASP A 440 11.23 12.84 -20.17
N TYR A 441 11.96 13.79 -20.77
CA TYR A 441 11.34 14.74 -21.69
C TYR A 441 10.81 13.99 -22.92
N HIS A 442 9.52 14.20 -23.22
CA HIS A 442 8.90 13.64 -24.41
C HIS A 442 9.62 14.04 -25.68
N THR A 443 9.77 13.08 -26.60
CA THR A 443 10.43 13.28 -27.88
C THR A 443 9.56 12.90 -29.06
N ASN A 444 9.93 13.43 -30.22
CA ASN A 444 9.40 13.05 -31.51
C ASN A 444 10.57 12.65 -32.43
N LEU A 445 10.33 11.66 -33.28
CA LEU A 445 11.31 11.20 -34.25
C LEU A 445 10.68 11.28 -35.64
N HIS A 446 11.35 11.92 -36.60
CA HIS A 446 10.93 11.94 -38.00
C HIS A 446 11.97 11.26 -38.87
N LEU A 447 11.53 10.35 -39.73
CA LEU A 447 12.39 9.57 -40.62
C LEU A 447 12.28 10.06 -42.06
N PHE A 448 13.43 10.24 -42.71
CA PHE A 448 13.54 10.53 -44.13
C PHE A 448 14.45 9.50 -44.81
N LEU A 449 13.99 8.90 -45.91
CA LEU A 449 14.76 7.98 -46.74
C LEU A 449 14.95 8.62 -48.12
N ASN A 450 16.20 8.84 -48.52
CA ASN A 450 16.58 9.59 -49.74
C ASN A 450 15.90 10.96 -49.86
N GLY A 451 15.72 11.64 -48.72
CA GLY A 451 15.08 12.96 -48.64
C GLY A 451 13.55 12.95 -48.62
N GLU A 452 12.90 11.80 -48.83
CA GLU A 452 11.45 11.67 -48.69
C GLU A 452 11.06 11.38 -47.24
N ASN A 453 10.05 12.08 -46.72
CA ASN A 453 9.52 11.80 -45.38
C ASN A 453 8.79 10.44 -45.38
N LYS A 454 9.29 9.50 -44.57
CA LYS A 454 8.78 8.14 -44.42
C LYS A 454 8.35 7.82 -42.98
N THR A 455 8.14 8.84 -42.15
CA THR A 455 7.76 8.71 -40.74
C THR A 455 6.55 7.79 -40.52
N LEU A 456 5.49 7.92 -41.34
CA LEU A 456 4.26 7.11 -41.20
C LEU A 456 4.31 5.77 -41.94
N THR A 457 5.11 5.70 -43.00
CA THR A 457 5.24 4.51 -43.86
C THR A 457 6.73 4.31 -44.13
N PRO A 458 7.47 3.69 -43.18
CA PRO A 458 8.92 3.64 -43.18
C PRO A 458 9.42 2.58 -44.18
N SER A 459 9.18 2.80 -45.46
CA SER A 459 9.63 1.91 -46.53
C SER A 459 10.10 2.65 -47.77
N ILE A 460 11.06 2.05 -48.47
CA ILE A 460 11.54 2.51 -49.76
C ILE A 460 11.97 1.30 -50.61
N GLU A 461 11.79 1.43 -51.90
CA GLU A 461 12.32 0.49 -52.89
C GLU A 461 13.48 1.14 -53.62
N LEU A 462 14.58 0.40 -53.80
CA LEU A 462 15.82 0.92 -54.34
C LEU A 462 16.45 -0.10 -55.30
N PRO A 463 16.88 0.31 -56.51
CA PRO A 463 17.65 -0.59 -57.37
C PRO A 463 19.04 -0.86 -56.81
N LEU A 464 19.64 -1.96 -57.24
CA LEU A 464 21.04 -2.26 -56.98
C LEU A 464 21.94 -1.07 -57.40
N ASP A 465 23.07 -0.90 -56.73
CA ASP A 465 24.08 0.15 -56.98
C ASP A 465 23.65 1.59 -56.70
N LYS A 466 22.53 1.79 -56.00
CA LYS A 466 22.17 3.09 -55.43
C LYS A 466 22.60 3.21 -53.97
N ASN A 467 22.86 4.45 -53.56
CA ASN A 467 23.07 4.79 -52.16
C ASN A 467 21.70 5.03 -51.48
N LEU A 468 21.61 4.63 -50.22
CA LEU A 468 20.52 4.98 -49.32
C LEU A 468 21.01 6.03 -48.32
N THR A 469 20.39 7.21 -48.35
CA THR A 469 20.58 8.25 -47.34
C THR A 469 19.44 8.17 -46.34
N ILE A 470 19.78 7.93 -45.08
CA ILE A 470 18.86 7.89 -43.96
C ILE A 470 19.10 9.17 -43.17
N THR A 471 18.05 9.96 -43.00
CA THR A 471 18.08 11.17 -42.19
C THR A 471 16.99 11.10 -41.13
N VAL A 472 17.32 11.51 -39.91
CA VAL A 472 16.48 11.43 -38.73
C VAL A 472 16.47 12.79 -38.05
N ASN A 473 15.29 13.33 -37.81
CA ASN A 473 15.13 14.51 -36.96
C ASN A 473 14.65 14.02 -35.60
N TYR A 474 15.50 14.15 -34.59
CA TYR A 474 15.16 13.84 -33.20
C TYR A 474 14.84 15.13 -32.47
N LEU A 475 13.58 15.29 -32.07
CA LEU A 475 13.00 16.55 -31.64
C LEU A 475 12.43 16.43 -30.24
N ASP A 476 12.46 17.53 -29.49
CA ASP A 476 11.75 17.63 -28.20
C ASP A 476 10.24 17.86 -28.40
N GLN A 477 9.51 17.96 -27.28
CA GLN A 477 8.07 18.26 -27.26
C GLN A 477 7.68 19.59 -27.90
N THR A 478 8.61 20.55 -28.02
CA THR A 478 8.39 21.84 -28.69
C THR A 478 8.69 21.79 -30.19
N GLY A 479 9.22 20.67 -30.68
CA GLY A 479 9.66 20.49 -32.06
C GLY A 479 11.08 20.99 -32.33
N THR A 480 11.87 21.26 -31.29
CA THR A 480 13.27 21.72 -31.39
C THR A 480 14.22 20.52 -31.50
N HIS A 481 15.27 20.63 -32.32
CA HIS A 481 16.28 19.57 -32.49
C HIS A 481 17.03 19.27 -31.19
N ILE A 482 17.09 18.00 -30.82
CA ILE A 482 17.85 17.51 -29.66
C ILE A 482 19.27 17.23 -30.13
N SER A 483 20.22 18.08 -29.74
CA SER A 483 21.61 17.96 -30.15
C SER A 483 22.44 16.99 -29.31
N GLY A 484 23.48 16.40 -29.91
CA GLY A 484 24.41 15.48 -29.27
C GLY A 484 23.76 14.17 -28.78
N ALA A 485 22.73 13.70 -29.48
CA ALA A 485 22.08 12.41 -29.24
C ALA A 485 22.80 11.28 -29.97
N ASP A 486 22.74 10.08 -29.38
CA ASP A 486 23.28 8.87 -29.96
C ASP A 486 22.20 8.23 -30.82
N ILE A 487 22.36 8.32 -32.14
CA ILE A 487 21.43 7.75 -33.11
C ILE A 487 22.11 6.60 -33.85
N GLN A 488 21.65 5.38 -33.62
CA GLN A 488 22.26 4.17 -34.17
C GLN A 488 21.34 3.47 -35.16
N LEU A 489 21.91 3.02 -36.27
CA LEU A 489 21.29 2.16 -37.27
C LEU A 489 21.78 0.72 -37.08
N THR A 490 20.85 -0.21 -36.91
CA THR A 490 21.14 -1.64 -36.80
C THR A 490 20.36 -2.44 -37.85
N GLY A 491 20.94 -3.56 -38.28
CA GLY A 491 20.36 -4.48 -39.24
C GLY A 491 21.24 -5.71 -39.42
N VAL A 492 20.84 -6.65 -40.26
CA VAL A 492 21.67 -7.85 -40.54
C VAL A 492 23.00 -7.41 -41.15
N GLY A 493 24.09 -7.54 -40.39
CA GLY A 493 25.44 -7.14 -40.82
C GLY A 493 25.70 -5.62 -40.81
N ILE A 494 24.81 -4.82 -40.23
CA ILE A 494 24.92 -3.35 -40.14
C ILE A 494 24.83 -2.93 -38.68
N ILE A 495 25.84 -2.18 -38.21
CA ILE A 495 25.82 -1.40 -36.98
C ILE A 495 26.59 -0.12 -37.30
N GLU A 496 25.90 1.00 -37.41
CA GLU A 496 26.49 2.29 -37.79
C GLU A 496 25.83 3.42 -37.01
N ASP A 497 26.60 4.45 -36.64
CA ASP A 497 26.05 5.64 -35.98
C ASP A 497 25.77 6.74 -37.02
N LEU A 498 24.62 7.40 -36.89
CA LEU A 498 24.28 8.56 -37.72
C LEU A 498 25.05 9.78 -37.23
N LYS A 499 25.57 10.57 -38.17
CA LYS A 499 26.31 11.79 -37.85
C LYS A 499 25.35 12.95 -37.65
N GLU A 500 25.59 13.73 -36.61
CA GLU A 500 24.84 14.95 -36.35
C GLU A 500 25.22 16.06 -37.34
N TYR A 501 24.19 16.76 -37.83
CA TYR A 501 24.26 18.01 -38.57
C TYR A 501 23.35 19.03 -37.87
N ALA A 502 23.34 20.28 -38.36
CA ALA A 502 22.71 21.41 -37.67
C ALA A 502 21.30 21.15 -37.11
N ASN A 503 20.44 20.43 -37.84
CA ASN A 503 19.04 20.18 -37.46
C ASN A 503 18.61 18.71 -37.63
N ASN A 504 19.54 17.78 -37.84
CA ASN A 504 19.23 16.37 -38.08
C ASN A 504 20.44 15.46 -37.85
N TYR A 505 20.19 14.17 -37.88
CA TYR A 505 21.20 13.11 -37.91
C TYR A 505 21.11 12.39 -39.25
N SER A 506 22.24 12.09 -39.90
CA SER A 506 22.21 11.44 -41.20
C SER A 506 23.37 10.48 -41.43
N ILE A 507 23.09 9.42 -42.20
CA ILE A 507 24.09 8.51 -42.75
C ILE A 507 23.74 8.20 -44.21
N THR A 508 24.76 7.96 -45.03
CA THR A 508 24.60 7.43 -46.38
C THR A 508 25.32 6.08 -46.45
N ILE A 509 24.58 5.02 -46.78
CA ILE A 509 25.13 3.68 -46.97
C ILE A 509 24.98 3.26 -48.44
N ASN A 510 25.95 2.50 -48.95
CA ASN A 510 25.84 1.88 -50.26
C ASN A 510 24.99 0.62 -50.15
N ALA A 511 23.87 0.56 -50.87
CA ALA A 511 22.92 -0.54 -50.73
C ALA A 511 23.53 -1.88 -51.15
N THR A 512 24.32 -1.94 -52.22
CA THR A 512 24.95 -3.17 -52.73
C THR A 512 25.94 -3.77 -51.73
N GLN A 513 26.61 -2.95 -50.93
CA GLN A 513 27.64 -3.42 -49.99
C GLN A 513 27.07 -3.83 -48.62
N LYS A 514 25.96 -3.21 -48.21
CA LYS A 514 25.44 -3.31 -46.84
C LYS A 514 24.10 -4.04 -46.76
N LEU A 515 23.32 -4.09 -47.84
CA LEU A 515 21.99 -4.69 -47.89
C LEU A 515 21.97 -5.89 -48.83
N SER A 516 21.07 -6.84 -48.55
CA SER A 516 20.84 -8.01 -49.40
C SER A 516 19.76 -7.72 -50.44
N MET A 517 19.76 -8.47 -51.55
CA MET A 517 18.66 -8.45 -52.51
C MET A 517 17.32 -8.81 -51.83
N GLY A 518 16.25 -8.10 -52.18
CA GLY A 518 14.93 -8.23 -51.57
C GLY A 518 14.75 -7.36 -50.31
N VAL A 519 13.92 -7.82 -49.38
CA VAL A 519 13.48 -7.03 -48.23
C VAL A 519 14.50 -7.06 -47.09
N ASN A 520 14.98 -5.88 -46.68
CA ASN A 520 15.88 -5.69 -45.55
C ASN A 520 15.13 -4.96 -44.43
N TYR A 521 15.24 -5.49 -43.20
CA TYR A 521 14.69 -4.86 -42.00
C TYR A 521 15.82 -4.16 -41.26
N LEU A 522 15.63 -2.88 -41.01
CA LEU A 522 16.54 -2.04 -40.25
C LEU A 522 15.83 -1.51 -39.02
N GLU A 523 16.60 -1.17 -38.00
CA GLU A 523 16.16 -0.48 -36.79
C GLU A 523 17.01 0.78 -36.61
N ILE A 524 16.37 1.88 -36.24
CA ILE A 524 17.01 3.15 -35.91
C ILE A 524 16.60 3.50 -34.49
N ALA A 525 17.56 3.54 -33.57
CA ALA A 525 17.33 3.91 -32.18
C ALA A 525 17.95 5.28 -31.89
N ALA A 526 17.14 6.21 -31.38
CA ALA A 526 17.54 7.55 -30.99
C ALA A 526 17.55 7.68 -29.47
N LYS A 527 18.70 8.02 -28.88
CA LYS A 527 18.90 8.06 -27.42
C LYS A 527 19.61 9.34 -26.99
N LYS A 528 19.14 9.97 -25.92
CA LYS A 528 19.83 11.06 -25.23
C LYS A 528 19.45 11.04 -23.75
N THR A 529 20.42 11.28 -22.86
CA THR A 529 20.15 11.45 -21.43
C THR A 529 19.07 12.52 -21.22
N ASN A 530 18.07 12.22 -20.39
CA ASN A 530 16.90 13.05 -20.08
C ASN A 530 15.80 13.10 -21.14
N TYR A 531 15.89 12.30 -22.20
CA TYR A 531 14.92 12.30 -23.28
C TYR A 531 14.43 10.89 -23.60
N GLU A 532 13.14 10.78 -23.91
CA GLU A 532 12.51 9.52 -24.28
C GLU A 532 13.22 8.90 -25.50
N THR A 533 13.59 7.62 -25.38
CA THR A 533 14.19 6.85 -26.49
C THR A 533 13.13 6.57 -27.56
N LYS A 534 13.47 6.81 -28.84
CA LYS A 534 12.58 6.51 -29.97
C LYS A 534 13.20 5.48 -30.90
N ILE A 535 12.38 4.59 -31.41
CA ILE A 535 12.78 3.52 -32.33
C ILE A 535 11.95 3.59 -33.60
N PHE A 536 12.60 3.51 -34.76
CA PHE A 536 11.96 3.29 -36.06
C PHE A 536 12.46 2.01 -36.69
N ASN A 537 11.56 1.27 -37.36
CA ASN A 537 11.89 0.01 -38.03
C ASN A 537 11.66 0.09 -39.54
N PRO A 538 12.50 0.80 -40.31
CA PRO A 538 12.31 0.91 -41.75
C PRO A 538 12.59 -0.39 -42.51
N THR A 539 11.85 -0.56 -43.60
CA THR A 539 11.98 -1.67 -44.53
C THR A 539 12.53 -1.19 -45.87
N ILE A 540 13.68 -1.72 -46.28
CA ILE A 540 14.34 -1.35 -47.54
C ILE A 540 14.25 -2.53 -48.51
N ASN A 541 13.50 -2.38 -49.60
CA ASN A 541 13.43 -3.40 -50.64
C ASN A 541 14.47 -3.12 -51.73
N ILE A 542 15.46 -4.00 -51.86
CA ILE A 542 16.46 -3.95 -52.93
C ILE A 542 15.98 -4.79 -54.10
N ARG A 543 15.87 -4.18 -55.29
CA ARG A 543 15.51 -4.86 -56.54
C ARG A 543 16.67 -4.86 -57.53
N LYS A 544 16.57 -5.72 -58.54
CA LYS A 544 17.45 -5.69 -59.70
C LYS A 544 17.31 -4.38 -60.48
N ILE A 545 18.36 -4.04 -61.22
CA ILE A 545 18.38 -2.92 -62.15
C ILE A 545 17.52 -3.29 -63.36
N ILE A 546 16.60 -2.41 -63.74
CA ILE A 546 15.74 -2.68 -64.89
C ILE A 546 16.48 -2.28 -66.17
N GLY A 547 16.75 -3.28 -67.00
CA GLY A 547 17.33 -3.12 -68.32
C GLY A 547 16.24 -3.04 -69.41
N GLU A 548 16.41 -2.14 -70.35
CA GLU A 548 15.53 -1.94 -71.49
C GLU A 548 16.24 -2.35 -72.78
N ILE A 549 15.59 -3.18 -73.60
CA ILE A 549 16.07 -3.63 -74.90
C ILE A 549 15.42 -2.78 -76.00
N LYS A 550 16.22 -2.18 -76.88
CA LYS A 550 15.75 -1.40 -78.04
C LYS A 550 16.56 -1.72 -79.29
N THR A 551 15.99 -1.48 -80.47
CA THR A 551 16.78 -1.35 -81.71
C THR A 551 17.41 0.03 -81.78
N ILE A 552 18.49 0.21 -82.56
CA ILE A 552 19.11 1.54 -82.74
C ILE A 552 18.10 2.57 -83.29
N SER A 553 17.24 2.16 -84.23
CA SER A 553 16.21 3.03 -84.79
C SER A 553 15.01 3.24 -83.84
N GLY A 554 14.84 2.35 -82.86
CA GLY A 554 13.67 2.29 -81.99
C GLY A 554 12.46 1.58 -82.61
N ASP A 555 12.58 1.08 -83.84
CA ASP A 555 11.51 0.37 -84.53
C ASP A 555 11.39 -1.08 -84.07
N SER A 556 10.15 -1.55 -83.90
CA SER A 556 9.82 -2.95 -83.64
C SER A 556 9.53 -3.75 -84.91
N THR A 557 9.53 -3.09 -86.07
CA THR A 557 9.30 -3.67 -87.40
C THR A 557 10.50 -3.39 -88.28
N LEU A 558 11.03 -4.44 -88.91
CA LEU A 558 12.19 -4.39 -89.78
C LEU A 558 11.75 -4.86 -91.18
N ASP A 559 11.89 -4.00 -92.19
CA ASP A 559 11.48 -4.29 -93.56
C ASP A 559 12.73 -4.42 -94.46
N ILE A 560 12.82 -5.53 -95.21
CA ILE A 560 13.90 -5.77 -96.18
C ILE A 560 13.36 -6.39 -97.46
N ASN A 561 14.09 -6.26 -98.57
CA ASN A 561 13.73 -6.93 -99.81
C ASN A 561 14.23 -8.38 -99.84
N VAL A 562 13.53 -9.25 -100.58
CA VAL A 562 14.01 -10.62 -100.82
C VAL A 562 15.41 -10.61 -101.44
N GLY A 563 16.35 -11.29 -100.78
CA GLY A 563 17.76 -11.37 -101.19
C GLY A 563 18.68 -10.34 -100.51
N GLU A 564 18.14 -9.44 -99.69
CA GLU A 564 18.93 -8.61 -98.78
C GLU A 564 19.18 -9.33 -97.45
N ASN A 565 20.33 -9.09 -96.82
CA ASN A 565 20.59 -9.56 -95.47
C ASN A 565 20.03 -8.54 -94.47
N LEU A 566 19.44 -9.02 -93.37
CA LEU A 566 19.01 -8.14 -92.27
C LEU A 566 20.18 -7.94 -91.31
N GLN A 567 20.61 -6.69 -91.14
CA GLN A 567 21.44 -6.31 -90.01
C GLN A 567 20.57 -5.99 -88.79
N LEU A 568 20.79 -6.74 -87.72
CA LEU A 568 20.12 -6.57 -86.46
C LEU A 568 21.05 -5.82 -85.51
N GLU A 569 20.64 -4.63 -85.06
CA GLU A 569 21.41 -3.79 -84.13
C GLU A 569 20.57 -3.48 -82.88
N ILE A 570 20.98 -4.04 -81.75
CA ILE A 570 20.30 -3.94 -80.45
C ILE A 570 21.11 -3.07 -79.49
N VAL A 571 20.43 -2.22 -78.75
CA VAL A 571 20.98 -1.37 -77.68
C VAL A 571 20.31 -1.73 -76.36
N LEU A 572 21.12 -1.85 -75.32
CA LEU A 572 20.67 -2.13 -73.97
C LEU A 572 20.85 -0.90 -73.08
N ASN A 573 19.77 -0.45 -72.45
CA ASN A 573 19.80 0.70 -71.55
C ASN A 573 19.49 0.27 -70.11
N ASP A 574 20.33 0.71 -69.18
CA ASP A 574 20.02 0.73 -67.75
C ASP A 574 19.07 1.90 -67.47
N THR A 575 17.81 1.59 -67.16
CA THR A 575 16.78 2.62 -66.94
C THR A 575 16.90 3.32 -65.58
N ASP A 576 17.60 2.71 -64.62
CA ASP A 576 17.80 3.26 -63.28
C ASP A 576 19.01 4.20 -63.22
N ASN A 577 20.01 3.98 -64.07
CA ASN A 577 21.25 4.76 -64.12
C ASN A 577 21.44 5.58 -65.41
N ASN A 578 20.57 5.43 -66.41
CA ASN A 578 20.66 6.06 -67.73
C ASN A 578 22.02 5.82 -68.42
N LYS A 579 22.47 4.57 -68.45
CA LYS A 579 23.75 4.16 -69.07
C LYS A 579 23.52 3.02 -70.05
N LEU A 580 24.40 2.92 -71.05
CA LEU A 580 24.47 1.76 -71.92
C LEU A 580 25.02 0.57 -71.12
N ILE A 581 24.40 -0.59 -71.28
CA ILE A 581 24.85 -1.85 -70.69
C ILE A 581 25.81 -2.50 -71.68
N THR A 582 27.07 -2.65 -71.30
CA THR A 582 28.10 -3.40 -72.05
C THR A 582 28.29 -4.78 -71.43
N ASP A 583 29.01 -5.67 -72.12
CA ASP A 583 29.37 -7.02 -71.63
C ASP A 583 28.19 -7.97 -71.34
N ALA A 584 26.97 -7.65 -71.78
CA ALA A 584 25.84 -8.57 -71.77
C ALA A 584 25.95 -9.66 -72.86
N ILE A 585 25.30 -10.80 -72.62
CA ILE A 585 25.05 -11.82 -73.63
C ILE A 585 23.67 -11.54 -74.23
N VAL A 586 23.65 -11.10 -75.49
CA VAL A 586 22.39 -10.89 -76.23
C VAL A 586 22.25 -12.00 -77.26
N THR A 587 21.13 -12.70 -77.22
CA THR A 587 20.80 -13.73 -78.21
C THR A 587 19.54 -13.37 -78.97
N TYR A 588 19.45 -13.85 -80.19
CA TYR A 588 18.22 -13.84 -80.95
C TYR A 588 17.82 -15.26 -81.39
N THR A 589 16.52 -15.48 -81.46
CA THR A 589 15.90 -16.61 -82.17
C THR A 589 14.85 -16.06 -83.12
N TRP A 590 14.53 -16.79 -84.18
CA TRP A 590 13.51 -16.38 -85.12
C TRP A 590 12.78 -17.60 -85.69
N ASP A 591 11.61 -17.38 -86.29
CA ASP A 591 10.68 -18.46 -86.65
C ASP A 591 11.27 -19.60 -87.52
N LEU A 592 12.33 -19.31 -88.28
CA LEU A 592 13.00 -20.30 -89.15
C LEU A 592 14.19 -21.01 -88.48
N ASP A 593 14.76 -20.45 -87.41
CA ASP A 593 15.87 -21.02 -86.66
C ASP A 593 15.66 -20.81 -85.15
N SER A 594 15.26 -21.88 -84.48
CA SER A 594 15.04 -21.87 -83.03
C SER A 594 16.34 -22.00 -82.23
N ILE A 595 17.52 -22.10 -82.88
CA ILE A 595 18.81 -22.12 -82.19
C ILE A 595 19.19 -20.68 -81.84
N PRO A 596 19.37 -20.33 -80.55
CA PRO A 596 19.78 -18.99 -80.16
C PRO A 596 21.16 -18.63 -80.73
N ARG A 597 21.24 -17.48 -81.39
CA ARG A 597 22.49 -16.93 -81.93
C ARG A 597 22.92 -15.73 -81.13
N VAL A 598 24.20 -15.66 -80.76
CA VAL A 598 24.76 -14.56 -79.96
C VAL A 598 25.12 -13.38 -80.86
N LEU A 599 24.68 -12.18 -80.49
CA LEU A 599 25.07 -10.94 -81.15
C LEU A 599 26.48 -10.52 -80.71
N THR A 600 27.24 -9.91 -81.61
CA THR A 600 28.57 -9.39 -81.31
C THR A 600 28.46 -7.99 -80.73
N GLU A 601 29.09 -7.77 -79.57
CA GLU A 601 29.10 -6.46 -78.91
C GLU A 601 30.18 -5.55 -79.54
N ASN A 602 29.82 -4.27 -79.71
CA ASN A 602 30.75 -3.20 -80.03
C ASN A 602 30.26 -1.87 -79.41
N ASN A 603 30.86 -1.47 -78.28
CA ASN A 603 30.58 -0.22 -77.57
C ASN A 603 29.09 -0.03 -77.19
N GLY A 604 28.45 -1.05 -76.61
CA GLY A 604 27.06 -1.03 -76.15
C GLY A 604 26.01 -1.24 -77.26
N ILE A 605 26.47 -1.51 -78.48
CA ILE A 605 25.64 -1.95 -79.61
C ILE A 605 25.92 -3.44 -79.86
N TYR A 606 24.86 -4.23 -79.90
CA TYR A 606 24.88 -5.66 -80.15
C TYR A 606 24.40 -5.94 -81.57
N ALA A 607 25.31 -6.37 -82.44
CA ALA A 607 25.04 -6.54 -83.87
C ALA A 607 25.08 -8.00 -84.32
N GLY A 608 24.22 -8.36 -85.27
CA GLY A 608 24.20 -9.67 -85.91
C GLY A 608 23.55 -9.61 -87.28
N GLU A 609 23.69 -10.67 -88.06
CA GLU A 609 23.20 -10.73 -89.43
C GLU A 609 22.32 -11.96 -89.65
N ILE A 610 21.15 -11.74 -90.26
CA ILE A 610 20.31 -12.80 -90.79
C ILE A 610 20.47 -12.80 -92.31
N GLU A 611 21.13 -13.82 -92.83
CA GLU A 611 21.46 -13.93 -94.25
C GLU A 611 20.28 -14.47 -95.07
N ASN A 612 19.94 -13.78 -96.16
CA ASN A 612 18.95 -14.20 -97.16
C ASN A 612 17.65 -14.78 -96.56
N PRO A 613 16.94 -14.06 -95.68
CA PRO A 613 15.67 -14.55 -95.16
C PRO A 613 14.66 -14.70 -96.34
N PRO A 614 13.86 -15.78 -96.37
CA PRO A 614 12.89 -15.99 -97.44
C PRO A 614 11.73 -14.98 -97.34
N GLU A 615 10.93 -14.87 -98.41
CA GLU A 615 9.76 -13.99 -98.44
C GLU A 615 8.73 -14.40 -97.36
N GLY A 616 8.28 -13.43 -96.55
CA GLY A 616 7.31 -13.68 -95.49
C GLY A 616 7.37 -12.70 -94.31
N HIS A 617 6.59 -13.03 -93.28
CA HIS A 617 6.55 -12.32 -92.00
C HIS A 617 7.10 -13.24 -90.90
N TYR A 618 8.10 -12.79 -90.17
CA TYR A 618 8.76 -13.58 -89.12
C TYR A 618 8.86 -12.79 -87.82
N SER A 619 8.79 -13.49 -86.70
CA SER A 619 9.09 -12.95 -85.38
C SER A 619 10.54 -13.22 -85.03
N ILE A 620 11.25 -12.20 -84.54
CA ILE A 620 12.59 -12.32 -83.96
C ILE A 620 12.45 -12.04 -82.47
N LEU A 621 12.79 -13.01 -81.63
CA LEU A 621 12.80 -12.85 -80.18
C LEU A 621 14.23 -12.56 -79.72
N ILE A 622 14.43 -11.42 -79.07
CA ILE A 622 15.67 -10.99 -78.46
C ILE A 622 15.62 -11.28 -76.96
N SER A 623 16.61 -12.02 -76.47
CA SER A 623 16.79 -12.32 -75.05
C SER A 623 18.15 -11.84 -74.58
N VAL A 624 18.20 -11.33 -73.35
CA VAL A 624 19.38 -10.65 -72.80
C VAL A 624 19.72 -11.21 -71.43
N PHE A 625 21.01 -11.47 -71.21
CA PHE A 625 21.57 -11.79 -69.91
C PHE A 625 22.78 -10.90 -69.63
N ALA A 626 22.64 -9.94 -68.71
CA ALA A 626 23.72 -9.05 -68.27
C ALA A 626 24.10 -9.31 -66.80
N GLY A 627 24.35 -10.57 -66.46
CA GLY A 627 24.65 -10.98 -65.08
C GLY A 627 23.42 -11.06 -64.18
N ASN A 628 23.64 -11.19 -62.87
CA ASN A 628 22.55 -11.39 -61.89
C ASN A 628 21.90 -10.08 -61.42
N ASP A 629 22.52 -8.94 -61.72
CA ASP A 629 22.15 -7.62 -61.20
C ASP A 629 21.05 -6.94 -62.01
N TYR A 630 20.89 -7.38 -63.27
CA TYR A 630 19.92 -6.83 -64.21
C TYR A 630 18.72 -7.77 -64.40
N GLU A 631 17.59 -7.15 -64.72
CA GLU A 631 16.36 -7.79 -65.16
C GLU A 631 15.92 -7.18 -66.48
N PHE A 632 15.61 -8.02 -67.47
CA PHE A 632 15.17 -7.62 -68.80
C PHE A 632 13.84 -8.30 -69.13
N GLU A 633 12.95 -7.58 -69.81
CA GLU A 633 11.85 -8.18 -70.54
C GLU A 633 12.32 -8.52 -71.96
N ASP A 634 11.99 -9.71 -72.47
CA ASP A 634 12.33 -10.10 -73.84
C ASP A 634 11.70 -9.14 -74.86
N LEU A 635 12.41 -8.85 -75.95
CA LEU A 635 11.93 -7.98 -77.03
C LEU A 635 11.59 -8.81 -78.27
N THR A 636 10.34 -8.71 -78.74
CA THR A 636 9.90 -9.32 -80.01
C THR A 636 9.87 -8.29 -81.13
N LEU A 637 10.64 -8.54 -82.19
CA LEU A 637 10.66 -7.75 -83.43
C LEU A 637 9.90 -8.49 -84.53
N THR A 638 9.31 -7.74 -85.45
CA THR A 638 8.66 -8.29 -86.66
C THR A 638 9.52 -8.00 -87.87
N LEU A 639 9.94 -9.04 -88.58
CA LEU A 639 10.67 -8.95 -89.85
C LEU A 639 9.70 -9.17 -91.01
N ASN A 640 9.59 -8.20 -91.91
CA ASN A 640 8.87 -8.33 -93.18
C ASN A 640 9.88 -8.41 -94.33
N VAL A 641 9.79 -9.48 -95.11
CA VAL A 641 10.61 -9.68 -96.30
C VAL A 641 9.71 -9.67 -97.52
N GLU A 642 9.78 -8.61 -98.32
CA GLU A 642 8.88 -8.38 -99.46
C GLU A 642 9.62 -8.43 -100.81
N THR A 643 8.92 -8.83 -101.87
CA THR A 643 9.40 -8.70 -103.25
C THR A 643 8.93 -7.37 -103.85
N GLU A 644 9.82 -6.63 -104.52
CA GLU A 644 9.44 -5.39 -105.22
C GLU A 644 8.33 -5.68 -106.25
N THR A 645 7.10 -5.26 -105.94
CA THR A 645 5.96 -5.35 -106.86
C THR A 645 5.52 -3.96 -107.31
N LEU A 646 5.87 -3.60 -108.54
CA LEU A 646 5.27 -2.49 -109.29
C LEU A 646 3.81 -2.86 -109.61
N GLY A 647 2.85 -2.36 -108.82
CA GLY A 647 1.43 -2.44 -109.21
C GLY A 647 0.43 -2.25 -108.07
N ALA A 648 -0.33 -1.15 -108.15
CA ALA A 648 -1.40 -0.78 -107.23
C ALA A 648 -2.43 -1.91 -106.97
N GLN A 649 -2.68 -2.19 -105.69
CA GLN A 649 -3.77 -3.05 -105.21
C GLN A 649 -4.95 -2.20 -104.66
N PRO A 650 -6.20 -2.70 -104.77
CA PRO A 650 -7.40 -1.91 -104.53
C PRO A 650 -7.71 -1.75 -103.03
N ASN A 651 -8.07 -0.54 -102.63
CA ASN A 651 -8.43 -0.19 -101.25
C ASN A 651 -9.71 -0.93 -100.80
N LEU A 652 -9.54 -1.98 -99.98
CA LEU A 652 -10.59 -2.77 -99.33
C LEU A 652 -11.16 -2.11 -98.04
N GLY A 653 -10.80 -0.85 -97.74
CA GLY A 653 -11.28 -0.14 -96.55
C GLY A 653 -12.81 -0.05 -96.46
N TRP A 654 -13.51 -0.03 -97.59
CA TRP A 654 -14.98 0.00 -97.61
C TRP A 654 -15.62 -1.29 -97.03
N LEU A 655 -14.96 -2.45 -97.17
CA LEU A 655 -15.45 -3.72 -96.62
C LEU A 655 -15.34 -3.75 -95.09
N ILE A 656 -14.27 -3.16 -94.54
CA ILE A 656 -14.04 -3.02 -93.11
C ILE A 656 -15.11 -2.10 -92.49
N TYR A 657 -15.45 -0.96 -93.12
CA TYR A 657 -16.50 -0.08 -92.61
C TYR A 657 -17.89 -0.74 -92.60
N VAL A 658 -18.23 -1.56 -93.61
CA VAL A 658 -19.51 -2.30 -93.66
C VAL A 658 -19.57 -3.41 -92.60
N LEU A 659 -18.49 -4.16 -92.40
CA LEU A 659 -18.42 -5.20 -91.36
C LEU A 659 -18.43 -4.60 -89.95
N THR A 660 -17.71 -3.50 -89.71
CA THR A 660 -17.69 -2.82 -88.41
C THR A 660 -19.05 -2.21 -88.08
N GLY A 661 -19.75 -1.63 -89.07
CA GLY A 661 -21.12 -1.15 -88.93
C GLY A 661 -22.12 -2.27 -88.61
N ALA A 662 -22.00 -3.43 -89.25
CA ALA A 662 -22.84 -4.59 -88.99
C ALA A 662 -22.62 -5.19 -87.58
N ILE A 663 -21.36 -5.24 -87.12
CA ILE A 663 -21.01 -5.72 -85.78
C ILE A 663 -21.52 -4.75 -84.70
N ILE A 664 -21.33 -3.44 -84.86
CA ILE A 664 -21.86 -2.44 -83.93
C ILE A 664 -23.40 -2.51 -83.88
N GLY A 665 -24.06 -2.67 -85.02
CA GLY A 665 -25.52 -2.87 -85.08
C GLY A 665 -25.99 -4.11 -84.31
N LEU A 666 -25.30 -5.25 -84.47
CA LEU A 666 -25.61 -6.48 -83.74
C LEU A 666 -25.35 -6.35 -82.23
N VAL A 667 -24.27 -5.68 -81.82
CA VAL A 667 -23.96 -5.42 -80.41
C VAL A 667 -25.00 -4.49 -79.77
N VAL A 668 -25.48 -3.46 -80.49
CA VAL A 668 -26.55 -2.57 -80.00
C VAL A 668 -27.89 -3.31 -79.87
N ILE A 669 -28.25 -4.14 -80.84
CA ILE A 669 -29.48 -4.97 -80.78
C ILE A 669 -29.38 -5.99 -79.63
N PHE A 670 -28.23 -6.65 -79.47
CA PHE A 670 -28.02 -7.64 -78.41
C PHE A 670 -27.99 -6.99 -77.01
N THR A 671 -27.38 -5.81 -76.86
CA THR A 671 -27.38 -5.06 -75.60
C THR A 671 -28.77 -4.52 -75.26
N LEU A 672 -29.53 -3.96 -76.21
CA LEU A 672 -30.93 -3.57 -76.01
C LEU A 672 -31.81 -4.78 -75.65
N TYR A 673 -31.59 -5.94 -76.28
CA TYR A 673 -32.29 -7.17 -75.92
C TYR A 673 -31.97 -7.61 -74.49
N GLN A 674 -30.68 -7.75 -74.12
CA GLN A 674 -30.27 -8.15 -72.76
C GLN A 674 -30.72 -7.18 -71.66
N THR A 675 -30.65 -5.86 -71.91
CA THR A 675 -30.89 -4.84 -70.89
C THR A 675 -32.35 -4.40 -70.80
N HIS A 676 -33.08 -4.38 -71.90
CA HIS A 676 -34.42 -3.78 -71.95
C HIS A 676 -35.55 -4.78 -72.26
N PHE A 677 -35.32 -5.78 -73.11
CA PHE A 677 -36.38 -6.69 -73.60
C PHE A 677 -36.36 -8.11 -73.00
N LYS A 678 -35.23 -8.58 -72.46
CA LYS A 678 -35.05 -9.94 -71.90
C LYS A 678 -35.92 -10.22 -70.67
N PHE A 679 -36.40 -9.18 -69.99
CA PHE A 679 -37.22 -9.33 -68.78
C PHE A 679 -38.49 -8.46 -68.87
N PRO A 680 -39.69 -9.00 -68.61
CA PRO A 680 -40.93 -8.24 -68.56
C PRO A 680 -40.84 -7.04 -67.59
N PRO A 681 -41.60 -5.95 -67.81
CA PRO A 681 -41.48 -4.70 -67.03
C PRO A 681 -41.56 -4.86 -65.51
N MET A 682 -42.33 -5.84 -65.00
CA MET A 682 -42.43 -6.13 -63.56
C MET A 682 -41.13 -6.67 -62.96
N VAL A 683 -40.44 -7.58 -63.68
CA VAL A 683 -39.22 -8.24 -63.19
C VAL A 683 -38.06 -7.23 -63.07
N ARG A 684 -38.02 -6.21 -63.95
CA ARG A 684 -37.03 -5.12 -63.88
C ARG A 684 -37.16 -4.24 -62.63
N LYS A 685 -38.40 -3.96 -62.17
CA LYS A 685 -38.63 -3.15 -60.95
C LYS A 685 -38.20 -3.89 -59.68
N ILE A 686 -38.49 -5.19 -59.59
CA ILE A 686 -38.11 -6.03 -58.44
C ILE A 686 -36.58 -6.17 -58.32
N ARG A 687 -35.87 -6.31 -59.45
CA ARG A 687 -34.40 -6.43 -59.44
C ARG A 687 -33.70 -5.12 -59.03
N LYS A 688 -34.24 -3.96 -59.40
CA LYS A 688 -33.75 -2.64 -58.92
C LYS A 688 -33.97 -2.48 -57.41
N LEU A 689 -35.10 -2.93 -56.87
CA LEU A 689 -35.37 -2.90 -55.43
C LEU A 689 -34.38 -3.79 -54.66
N LYS A 690 -34.13 -5.02 -55.14
CA LYS A 690 -33.18 -5.96 -54.52
C LYS A 690 -31.74 -5.44 -54.53
N LYS A 691 -31.34 -4.70 -55.57
CA LYS A 691 -30.00 -4.07 -55.67
C LYS A 691 -29.84 -2.84 -54.77
N LEU A 692 -30.93 -2.13 -54.46
CA LEU A 692 -30.92 -1.00 -53.52
C LEU A 692 -30.88 -1.48 -52.05
N ILE A 693 -31.60 -2.55 -51.72
CA ILE A 693 -31.56 -3.20 -50.40
C ILE A 693 -30.17 -3.79 -50.10
N ARG A 694 -29.50 -4.42 -51.09
CA ARG A 694 -28.16 -5.01 -50.92
C ARG A 694 -27.04 -3.97 -50.76
N LYS A 695 -27.29 -2.69 -51.03
CA LYS A 695 -26.29 -1.61 -50.93
C LYS A 695 -26.56 -0.64 -49.77
N ASP A 696 -27.47 -1.00 -48.88
CA ASP A 696 -27.87 -0.22 -47.70
C ASP A 696 -28.13 1.27 -47.99
N LYS A 697 -28.78 1.52 -49.13
CA LYS A 697 -29.21 2.86 -49.55
C LYS A 697 -30.72 2.98 -49.37
N THR A 698 -31.16 3.97 -48.59
CA THR A 698 -32.56 4.26 -48.34
C THR A 698 -33.30 4.50 -49.66
N SER A 699 -34.22 3.58 -50.00
CA SER A 699 -35.10 3.74 -51.16
C SER A 699 -36.07 4.88 -50.88
N LYS A 700 -36.13 5.89 -51.76
CA LYS A 700 -37.28 6.79 -51.82
C LYS A 700 -38.54 5.93 -51.86
N SER A 701 -39.51 6.21 -51.00
CA SER A 701 -40.74 5.43 -50.90
C SER A 701 -41.31 5.29 -52.31
N VAL A 702 -41.70 4.06 -52.66
CA VAL A 702 -42.58 3.85 -53.81
C VAL A 702 -43.89 4.49 -53.39
N LEU A 703 -44.02 5.77 -53.70
CA LEU A 703 -45.25 6.53 -53.60
C LEU A 703 -46.23 5.81 -54.50
N VAL A 704 -47.07 5.00 -53.85
CA VAL A 704 -48.23 4.36 -54.44
C VAL A 704 -49.22 5.47 -54.78
N LYS A 705 -48.93 6.20 -55.86
CA LYS A 705 -49.81 7.18 -56.51
C LYS A 705 -51.01 6.50 -57.20
N LYS A 706 -51.54 5.44 -56.57
CA LYS A 706 -52.75 4.68 -56.94
C LYS A 706 -53.45 4.04 -55.73
N ARG A 707 -53.08 4.34 -54.48
CA ARG A 707 -53.86 3.95 -53.29
C ARG A 707 -54.65 5.15 -52.76
N ASP A 708 -54.06 6.33 -52.72
CA ASP A 708 -54.78 7.56 -52.36
C ASP A 708 -55.82 7.95 -53.43
N ASP A 709 -55.53 7.74 -54.72
CA ASP A 709 -56.52 7.94 -55.79
C ASP A 709 -57.65 6.88 -55.81
N TYR A 710 -57.42 5.71 -55.19
CA TYR A 710 -58.42 4.65 -55.06
C TYR A 710 -59.26 4.81 -53.78
N ILE A 711 -58.64 5.25 -52.69
CA ILE A 711 -59.30 5.63 -51.43
C ILE A 711 -60.11 6.91 -51.61
N ASN A 712 -59.61 7.90 -52.35
CA ASN A 712 -60.38 9.11 -52.68
C ASN A 712 -61.54 8.83 -53.64
N ARG A 713 -61.42 7.82 -54.52
CA ARG A 713 -62.56 7.35 -55.34
C ARG A 713 -63.61 6.62 -54.51
N ILE A 714 -63.21 5.73 -53.59
CA ILE A 714 -64.16 5.04 -52.69
C ILE A 714 -64.83 6.03 -51.72
N ASN A 715 -64.08 7.01 -51.21
CA ASN A 715 -64.64 8.04 -50.33
C ASN A 715 -65.51 9.04 -51.11
N GLN A 716 -65.19 9.41 -52.36
CA GLN A 716 -66.07 10.24 -53.18
C GLN A 716 -67.33 9.49 -53.65
N ASP A 717 -67.27 8.18 -53.90
CA ASP A 717 -68.45 7.37 -54.23
C ASP A 717 -69.33 7.07 -53.00
N GLN A 718 -68.79 7.12 -51.77
CA GLN A 718 -69.58 7.09 -50.53
C GLN A 718 -70.11 8.48 -50.11
N ILE A 719 -69.38 9.57 -50.40
CA ILE A 719 -69.81 10.95 -50.08
C ILE A 719 -70.84 11.48 -51.09
N ASN A 720 -70.80 11.04 -52.35
CA ASN A 720 -71.85 11.33 -53.34
C ASN A 720 -73.10 10.43 -53.21
N ASN A 721 -73.07 9.42 -52.32
CA ASN A 721 -74.24 8.61 -51.93
C ASN A 721 -74.86 9.03 -50.57
N ILE A 722 -74.31 10.03 -49.86
CA ILE A 722 -74.83 10.49 -48.54
C ILE A 722 -75.23 11.98 -48.55
N THR A 723 -75.19 12.65 -49.70
CA THR A 723 -75.81 13.99 -49.91
C THR A 723 -77.32 13.92 -50.22
N THR A 724 -77.95 12.79 -49.93
CA THR A 724 -79.26 12.64 -49.26
C THR A 724 -78.93 11.96 -47.92
N GLU A 725 -78.93 12.58 -46.74
CA GLU A 725 -79.95 13.39 -46.08
C GLU A 725 -79.32 14.40 -45.10
N SER A 726 -79.74 15.67 -45.24
CA SER A 726 -80.06 16.70 -44.22
C SER A 726 -79.46 16.61 -42.80
N ILE A 727 -78.64 17.56 -42.30
CA ILE A 727 -78.92 18.94 -41.81
C ILE A 727 -78.84 19.07 -40.26
N HIS A 728 -77.79 19.77 -39.81
CA HIS A 728 -77.80 20.90 -38.83
C HIS A 728 -77.77 20.66 -37.29
N PRO A 729 -77.45 21.69 -36.45
CA PRO A 729 -76.09 21.99 -36.01
C PRO A 729 -75.94 22.41 -34.51
N LYS A 730 -74.69 22.77 -34.13
CA LYS A 730 -74.26 23.76 -33.10
C LYS A 730 -74.77 23.62 -31.65
N LYS A 731 -73.84 23.53 -30.68
CA LYS A 731 -73.32 24.67 -29.89
C LYS A 731 -72.20 24.24 -28.93
N ASP A 732 -71.37 25.22 -28.59
CA ASP A 732 -70.19 25.20 -27.72
C ASP A 732 -70.43 24.83 -26.24
N LEU A 733 -69.28 24.65 -25.55
CA LEU A 733 -68.92 25.10 -24.19
C LEU A 733 -69.03 24.15 -22.98
N MET A 734 -67.99 24.29 -22.15
CA MET A 734 -67.89 24.08 -20.69
C MET A 734 -67.61 22.66 -20.16
N ILE A 735 -66.47 22.41 -19.49
CA ILE A 735 -66.07 22.73 -18.09
C ILE A 735 -66.61 21.69 -17.08
N GLU A 736 -65.70 21.26 -16.18
CA GLU A 736 -65.91 20.51 -14.91
C GLU A 736 -66.44 19.06 -15.07
N LYS A 737 -66.08 18.07 -14.25
CA LYS A 737 -65.64 18.04 -12.86
C LYS A 737 -65.11 16.63 -12.51
N MET A 738 -64.20 16.59 -11.53
CA MET A 738 -64.10 15.65 -10.40
C MET A 738 -64.60 14.21 -10.55
N SER A 739 -63.76 13.24 -10.18
CA SER A 739 -63.91 12.55 -8.89
C SER A 739 -62.73 11.59 -8.62
N LEU A 740 -61.96 11.91 -7.58
CA LEU A 740 -61.28 10.94 -6.73
C LEU A 740 -62.31 10.27 -5.79
N ASP A 741 -61.86 9.16 -5.22
CA ASP A 741 -62.35 8.41 -4.05
C ASP A 741 -63.52 7.44 -4.17
N LYS A 742 -63.18 6.17 -3.96
CA LYS A 742 -63.68 5.43 -2.80
C LYS A 742 -62.71 4.34 -2.34
N ASP A 743 -62.42 4.43 -1.05
CA ASP A 743 -61.68 3.52 -0.17
C ASP A 743 -62.36 2.15 0.04
N GLU A 744 -61.57 1.16 0.49
CA GLU A 744 -61.72 0.42 1.78
C GLU A 744 -61.17 -1.02 1.69
N ASN A 745 -59.91 -1.21 2.12
CA ASN A 745 -59.40 -2.20 3.09
C ASN A 745 -57.89 -2.42 2.96
#